data_AF-A0A818N4Y2-F1
#
_entry.id   AF-A0A818N4Y2-F1
#
_cell.length_a   1.000
_cell.length_b   1.000
_cell.length_c   1.000
_cell.angle_alpha   90.00
_cell.angle_beta   90.00
_cell.angle_gamma   90.00
#
_symmetry.space_group_name_H-M   'P 1'
#
loop_
_entity.id
_entity.type
_entity.pdbx_description
1 polymer ?
#
loop_
_entity_poly.entity_id
_entity_poly.type
_entity_poly.pdbx_seq_one_letter_code
_entity_poly.pdbx_strand_id
1 'polypeptide(L)'
;MSRTQGKLSNHQIKELRDTFNLFDRDRSGTISSSELQQVLTALNFKPTDSLLRKIMKEMDIDGNGTIEFEEFIRVMGSVYERKFTENEMRQAFKCFDTDNSGYITVEELRKVLRQLNQNISEQRIIDALAQIDIDHDGKISFEEFVHLFEEHKYILISTMPIQLSDFQKIGLGLSIFGVGFIFFGMILLFDKGLLAVGNILFLAGLSMIIGFERTFRFFFQRTKIKATFLFFGGITVVLIGWPLIGMIFELYGFFLLFGGFIPIAINFLRRLPIIGSILLLPGIRQVVDRLCESRSMLTFLFACSSFYHYRYDLLFRQNVHRLSKRTQSSSTPPSNINSNRSVSSDKNASTITTISKDHSRKIKTTDFTENYTDNKLITPIRAMHEYLLNPSDLETLQQYKTRSPYTDVADSSRMLTVYRRGDVEKRAYEVWGGPENLRKEKAERAKALQDEDEAKFVLKRFITEHQKRLSLLENASFDNRKSVKRNVLTTSSGKVVVAAVLINATNAVVKTIGWLFTGSASLFSEAVHSIADTCNQLILTFGLWKSIKKPNPAHPYGYSNMTYISSLISGVGIFCFGTGLAWYHGILVLLHPQEMESIFWGLTLLGGSLISEGATLYMAVNEIRAAAKESDMKFWEYVNQGYKPNVNVVLLEDLAAVLGVCVAGTAMGLSLYLHSPIPDAIGSLIIGCILGGVASFIIYSNTAALVGRSIHPNQIEAINNDLENDRMVRALYDIKATDMGSQSVMFKAEVDIDGREITRSYLERLDIELLLKEIQKIDTNESLEIFLLKHGEKVVDRVGAEIDRIERNLRKKHPYLRHVDLEVL
;
A
#
# COMPACT_ATOMS: atom_id res chain seq x y z
N MET A 1 -7.84 19.19 -50.32
CA MET A 1 -8.07 17.85 -49.74
C MET A 1 -7.06 16.89 -50.33
N SER A 2 -6.16 16.39 -49.49
CA SER A 2 -5.06 15.50 -49.90
C SER A 2 -5.57 14.06 -50.09
N ARG A 3 -4.83 13.22 -50.85
CA ARG A 3 -5.17 11.80 -51.06
C ARG A 3 -5.28 10.99 -49.75
N THR A 4 -4.70 11.47 -48.65
CA THR A 4 -4.70 10.81 -47.33
C THR A 4 -6.01 11.02 -46.57
N GLN A 5 -6.65 12.18 -46.67
CA GLN A 5 -7.92 12.46 -45.96
C GLN A 5 -9.07 11.55 -46.43
N GLY A 6 -9.05 11.09 -47.69
CA GLY A 6 -10.09 10.22 -48.25
C GLY A 6 -10.08 8.77 -47.76
N LYS A 7 -9.11 8.35 -46.94
CA LYS A 7 -8.98 6.98 -46.41
C LYS A 7 -9.29 6.82 -44.92
N LEU A 8 -9.17 7.89 -44.14
CA LEU A 8 -9.39 7.85 -42.70
C LEU A 8 -10.88 8.00 -42.39
N SER A 9 -11.41 7.16 -41.49
CA SER A 9 -12.79 7.29 -41.02
C SER A 9 -12.98 8.57 -40.20
N ASN A 10 -14.21 9.10 -40.17
CA ASN A 10 -14.57 10.25 -39.35
C ASN A 10 -14.24 10.08 -37.85
N HIS A 11 -14.15 8.83 -37.36
CA HIS A 11 -13.71 8.53 -36.00
C HIS A 11 -12.20 8.75 -35.83
N GLN A 12 -11.38 8.19 -36.74
CA GLN A 12 -9.92 8.33 -36.69
C GLN A 12 -9.46 9.79 -36.91
N ILE A 13 -10.12 10.53 -37.80
CA ILE A 13 -9.86 11.98 -37.99
C ILE A 13 -10.14 12.75 -36.69
N LYS A 14 -11.16 12.34 -35.92
CA LYS A 14 -11.49 12.95 -34.63
C LYS A 14 -10.47 12.61 -33.53
N GLU A 15 -10.02 11.36 -33.42
CA GLU A 15 -8.95 10.98 -32.49
C GLU A 15 -7.62 11.68 -32.81
N LEU A 16 -7.26 11.79 -34.09
CA LEU A 16 -6.08 12.54 -34.53
C LEU A 16 -6.23 14.03 -34.20
N ARG A 17 -7.45 14.59 -34.26
CA ARG A 17 -7.75 15.97 -33.82
C ARG A 17 -7.66 16.15 -32.31
N ASP A 18 -8.19 15.21 -31.53
CA ASP A 18 -8.08 15.25 -30.07
C ASP A 18 -6.61 15.08 -29.62
N THR A 19 -5.82 14.30 -30.37
CA THR A 19 -4.35 14.20 -30.19
C THR A 19 -3.63 15.48 -30.60
N PHE A 20 -3.96 16.08 -31.74
CA PHE A 20 -3.39 17.37 -32.16
C PHE A 20 -3.65 18.45 -31.10
N ASN A 21 -4.88 18.54 -30.60
CA ASN A 21 -5.29 19.46 -29.52
C ASN A 21 -4.59 19.19 -28.17
N LEU A 22 -3.87 18.07 -28.00
CA LEU A 22 -3.04 17.79 -26.83
C LEU A 22 -1.61 18.33 -27.00
N PHE A 23 -1.14 18.42 -28.24
CA PHE A 23 0.15 19.01 -28.61
C PHE A 23 0.05 20.52 -28.78
N ASP A 24 -0.97 21.01 -29.51
CA ASP A 24 -1.38 22.41 -29.59
C ASP A 24 -2.00 22.85 -28.24
N ARG A 25 -1.11 23.22 -27.31
CA ARG A 25 -1.44 23.48 -25.90
C ARG A 25 -1.94 24.90 -25.68
N ASP A 26 -1.66 25.81 -26.60
CA ASP A 26 -2.17 27.18 -26.58
C ASP A 26 -3.45 27.37 -27.42
N ARG A 27 -3.79 26.39 -28.27
CA ARG A 27 -4.90 26.38 -29.22
C ARG A 27 -4.75 27.41 -30.35
N SER A 28 -3.52 27.65 -30.77
CA SER A 28 -3.18 28.46 -31.95
C SER A 28 -3.66 27.82 -33.26
N GLY A 29 -3.85 26.50 -33.29
CA GLY A 29 -4.21 25.72 -34.48
C GLY A 29 -3.01 25.13 -35.23
N THR A 30 -1.79 25.35 -34.73
CA THR A 30 -0.53 24.82 -35.25
C THR A 30 0.34 24.33 -34.08
N ILE A 31 1.24 23.36 -34.30
CA ILE A 31 2.15 22.88 -33.25
C ILE A 31 3.52 23.52 -33.44
N SER A 32 3.98 24.27 -32.43
CA SER A 32 5.33 24.84 -32.41
C SER A 32 6.40 23.81 -32.00
N SER A 33 7.65 24.03 -32.41
CA SER A 33 8.79 23.18 -31.99
C SER A 33 8.97 23.14 -30.46
N SER A 34 8.64 24.23 -29.76
CA SER A 34 8.61 24.33 -28.29
C SER A 34 7.51 23.48 -27.65
N GLU A 35 6.33 23.40 -28.24
CA GLU A 35 5.25 22.56 -27.74
C GLU A 35 5.53 21.07 -27.98
N LEU A 36 6.07 20.75 -29.17
CA LEU A 36 6.57 19.42 -29.48
C LEU A 36 7.63 18.97 -28.45
N GLN A 37 8.60 19.83 -28.12
CA GLN A 37 9.59 19.57 -27.08
C GLN A 37 8.95 19.36 -25.69
N GLN A 38 7.97 20.20 -25.32
CA GLN A 38 7.28 20.09 -24.03
C GLN A 38 6.48 18.79 -23.92
N VAL A 39 5.83 18.34 -24.99
CA VAL A 39 5.08 17.07 -24.99
C VAL A 39 6.04 15.89 -24.92
N LEU A 40 7.10 15.86 -25.72
CA LEU A 40 8.10 14.80 -25.66
C LEU A 40 8.76 14.72 -24.27
N THR A 41 9.05 15.87 -23.65
CA THR A 41 9.56 15.96 -22.27
C THR A 41 8.54 15.48 -21.24
N ALA A 42 7.25 15.77 -21.43
CA ALA A 42 6.18 15.23 -20.58
C ALA A 42 5.94 13.72 -20.78
N LEU A 43 6.38 13.16 -21.91
CA LEU A 43 6.48 11.72 -22.18
C LEU A 43 7.83 11.11 -21.77
N ASN A 44 8.62 11.84 -20.96
CA ASN A 44 9.91 11.44 -20.39
C ASN A 44 11.07 11.27 -21.39
N PHE A 45 10.87 11.62 -22.67
CA PHE A 45 11.96 11.78 -23.65
C PHE A 45 12.56 13.18 -23.52
N LYS A 46 13.89 13.30 -23.40
CA LYS A 46 14.59 14.59 -23.44
C LYS A 46 15.23 14.78 -24.82
N PRO A 47 14.49 15.24 -25.85
CA PRO A 47 15.04 15.35 -27.20
C PRO A 47 16.07 16.48 -27.28
N THR A 48 17.22 16.18 -27.88
CA THR A 48 18.22 17.19 -28.26
C THR A 48 17.68 18.07 -29.38
N ASP A 49 18.10 19.34 -29.45
CA ASP A 49 17.61 20.27 -30.49
C ASP A 49 17.88 19.78 -31.93
N SER A 50 18.91 18.95 -32.14
CA SER A 50 19.17 18.29 -33.43
C SER A 50 18.08 17.31 -33.82
N LEU A 51 17.50 16.58 -32.86
CA LEU A 51 16.39 15.67 -33.06
C LEU A 51 15.09 16.45 -33.29
N LEU A 52 14.84 17.52 -32.52
CA LEU A 52 13.69 18.40 -32.74
C LEU A 52 13.71 19.04 -34.12
N ARG A 53 14.84 19.60 -34.56
CA ARG A 53 15.00 20.13 -35.92
C ARG A 53 14.78 19.08 -37.01
N LYS A 54 15.15 17.83 -36.75
CA LYS A 54 14.92 16.72 -37.70
C LYS A 54 13.43 16.36 -37.78
N ILE A 55 12.74 16.25 -36.64
CA ILE A 55 11.30 15.95 -36.59
C ILE A 55 10.50 17.09 -37.23
N MET A 56 10.81 18.36 -36.90
CA MET A 56 10.18 19.51 -37.57
C MET A 56 10.38 19.42 -39.09
N LYS A 57 11.61 19.23 -39.58
CA LYS A 57 11.89 19.10 -41.02
C LYS A 57 11.19 17.91 -41.71
N GLU A 58 10.77 16.89 -40.97
CA GLU A 58 10.01 15.73 -41.49
C GLU A 58 8.49 15.92 -41.38
N MET A 59 8.01 16.89 -40.59
CA MET A 59 6.58 17.13 -40.32
C MET A 59 6.02 18.44 -40.87
N ASP A 60 6.80 19.50 -40.82
CA ASP A 60 6.57 20.82 -41.42
C ASP A 60 6.98 20.74 -42.90
N ILE A 61 5.99 20.60 -43.79
CA ILE A 61 6.19 20.28 -45.21
C ILE A 61 6.22 21.55 -46.06
N ASP A 62 5.51 22.60 -45.64
CA ASP A 62 5.57 23.91 -46.31
C ASP A 62 6.76 24.78 -45.85
N GLY A 63 7.36 24.45 -44.70
CA GLY A 63 8.57 25.08 -44.16
C GLY A 63 8.29 26.32 -43.29
N ASN A 64 7.07 26.49 -42.78
CA ASN A 64 6.65 27.70 -42.06
C ASN A 64 7.15 27.79 -40.60
N GLY A 65 7.72 26.72 -40.05
CA GLY A 65 8.26 26.63 -38.69
C GLY A 65 7.28 26.11 -37.64
N THR A 66 6.05 25.79 -38.03
CA THR A 66 5.01 25.13 -37.22
C THR A 66 4.39 23.97 -38.01
N ILE A 67 3.60 23.12 -37.36
CA ILE A 67 2.95 21.97 -38.01
C ILE A 67 1.43 22.18 -37.97
N GLU A 68 0.77 22.39 -39.12
CA GLU A 68 -0.70 22.43 -39.16
C GLU A 68 -1.31 21.04 -38.92
N PHE A 69 -2.60 21.03 -38.56
CA PHE A 69 -3.38 19.80 -38.47
C PHE A 69 -3.38 18.94 -39.75
N GLU A 70 -3.33 19.55 -40.93
CA GLU A 70 -3.30 18.83 -42.21
C GLU A 70 -1.97 18.10 -42.44
N GLU A 71 -0.86 18.72 -42.04
CA GLU A 71 0.48 18.12 -42.08
C GLU A 71 0.64 17.06 -40.99
N PHE A 72 0.16 17.36 -39.79
CA PHE A 72 0.09 16.43 -38.67
C PHE A 72 -0.71 15.17 -39.04
N ILE A 73 -1.88 15.29 -39.66
CA ILE A 73 -2.63 14.14 -40.21
C ILE A 73 -1.84 13.42 -41.30
N ARG A 74 -1.11 14.14 -42.15
CA ARG A 74 -0.35 13.50 -43.23
C ARG A 74 0.78 12.62 -42.70
N VAL A 75 1.46 13.03 -41.63
CA VAL A 75 2.51 12.22 -40.97
C VAL A 75 1.90 11.23 -39.97
N MET A 76 1.16 11.67 -38.96
CA MET A 76 0.56 10.80 -37.94
C MET A 76 -0.49 9.84 -38.50
N GLY A 77 -1.17 10.19 -39.60
CA GLY A 77 -2.04 9.27 -40.34
C GLY A 77 -1.27 8.12 -40.97
N SER A 78 -0.06 8.36 -41.49
CA SER A 78 0.82 7.29 -41.96
C SER A 78 1.43 6.46 -40.82
N VAL A 79 1.53 7.02 -39.60
CA VAL A 79 1.85 6.26 -38.37
C VAL A 79 0.63 5.45 -37.87
N TYR A 80 -0.59 5.96 -38.00
CA TYR A 80 -1.84 5.22 -37.73
C TYR A 80 -1.98 4.01 -38.69
N GLU A 81 -1.70 4.23 -39.98
CA GLU A 81 -1.63 3.19 -41.02
C GLU A 81 -0.38 2.30 -40.91
N ARG A 82 0.64 2.65 -40.12
CA ARG A 82 1.81 1.77 -39.91
C ARG A 82 1.33 0.47 -39.27
N LYS A 83 1.40 -0.61 -40.04
CA LYS A 83 1.37 -1.97 -39.53
C LYS A 83 2.63 -2.19 -38.70
N PHE A 84 2.51 -2.91 -37.58
CA PHE A 84 3.70 -3.48 -36.96
C PHE A 84 4.40 -4.34 -38.02
N THR A 85 5.71 -4.19 -38.13
CA THR A 85 6.48 -5.08 -38.98
C THR A 85 6.38 -6.49 -38.42
N GLU A 86 6.43 -7.49 -39.31
CA GLU A 86 6.37 -8.90 -38.90
C GLU A 86 7.47 -9.22 -37.86
N ASN A 87 8.64 -8.58 -37.95
CA ASN A 87 9.72 -8.67 -36.98
C ASN A 87 9.36 -8.12 -35.59
N GLU A 88 8.69 -6.97 -35.50
CA GLU A 88 8.23 -6.40 -34.21
C GLU A 88 7.19 -7.32 -33.54
N MET A 89 6.24 -7.87 -34.32
CA MET A 89 5.27 -8.85 -33.81
C MET A 89 5.96 -10.17 -33.40
N ARG A 90 6.91 -10.68 -34.18
CA ARG A 90 7.67 -11.90 -33.86
C ARG A 90 8.55 -11.73 -32.62
N GLN A 91 9.07 -10.53 -32.36
CA GLN A 91 9.78 -10.21 -31.11
C GLN A 91 8.83 -10.22 -29.91
N ALA A 92 7.65 -9.60 -30.02
CA ALA A 92 6.64 -9.64 -28.97
C ALA A 92 6.16 -11.08 -28.69
N PHE A 93 5.91 -11.88 -29.73
CA PHE A 93 5.51 -13.28 -29.61
C PHE A 93 6.57 -14.12 -28.88
N LYS A 94 7.86 -13.96 -29.23
CA LYS A 94 8.99 -14.62 -28.56
C LYS A 94 9.17 -14.29 -27.08
N CYS A 95 8.56 -13.21 -26.58
CA CYS A 95 8.55 -12.93 -25.14
C CYS A 95 7.59 -13.85 -24.36
N PHE A 96 6.64 -14.49 -25.04
CA PHE A 96 5.67 -15.42 -24.47
C PHE A 96 5.96 -16.88 -24.85
N ASP A 97 6.38 -17.12 -26.09
CA ASP A 97 6.88 -18.40 -26.60
C ASP A 97 8.29 -18.67 -26.04
N THR A 98 8.35 -19.17 -24.80
CA THR A 98 9.61 -19.34 -24.05
C THR A 98 10.38 -20.58 -24.46
N ASP A 99 9.73 -21.57 -25.10
CA ASP A 99 10.38 -22.75 -25.67
C ASP A 99 10.69 -22.63 -27.18
N ASN A 100 10.29 -21.53 -27.83
CA ASN A 100 10.37 -21.30 -29.28
C ASN A 100 9.61 -22.37 -30.11
N SER A 101 8.53 -22.92 -29.57
CA SER A 101 7.67 -23.89 -30.27
C SER A 101 6.81 -23.28 -31.37
N GLY A 102 6.70 -21.95 -31.44
CA GLY A 102 5.84 -21.23 -32.38
C GLY A 102 4.39 -21.09 -31.93
N TYR A 103 4.06 -21.50 -30.71
CA TYR A 103 2.73 -21.43 -30.11
C TYR A 103 2.83 -21.01 -28.64
N ILE A 104 1.98 -20.08 -28.19
CA ILE A 104 1.95 -19.69 -26.77
C ILE A 104 0.99 -20.63 -26.03
N THR A 105 1.52 -21.38 -25.07
CA THR A 105 0.71 -22.33 -24.27
C THR A 105 0.15 -21.71 -22.98
N VAL A 106 -0.87 -22.37 -22.39
CA VAL A 106 -1.41 -22.02 -21.07
C VAL A 106 -0.30 -21.95 -20.00
N GLU A 107 0.68 -22.86 -20.07
CA GLU A 107 1.77 -22.97 -19.10
C GLU A 107 2.73 -21.79 -19.18
N GLU A 108 3.04 -21.33 -20.38
CA GLU A 108 3.96 -20.22 -20.61
C GLU A 108 3.32 -18.87 -20.34
N LEU A 109 2.08 -18.66 -20.79
CA LEU A 109 1.32 -17.47 -20.43
C LEU A 109 1.20 -17.36 -18.91
N ARG A 110 0.92 -18.46 -18.21
CA ARG A 110 0.90 -18.53 -16.74
C ARG A 110 2.26 -18.24 -16.11
N LYS A 111 3.35 -18.74 -16.68
CA LYS A 111 4.73 -18.51 -16.22
C LYS A 111 5.10 -17.02 -16.27
N VAL A 112 4.80 -16.35 -17.39
CA VAL A 112 4.98 -14.89 -17.54
C VAL A 112 4.08 -14.12 -16.56
N LEU A 113 2.80 -14.50 -16.42
CA LEU A 113 1.87 -13.85 -15.49
C LEU A 113 2.27 -14.01 -14.01
N ARG A 114 2.80 -15.17 -13.61
CA ARG A 114 3.33 -15.39 -12.26
C ARG A 114 4.59 -14.56 -11.99
N GLN A 115 5.48 -14.41 -12.97
CA GLN A 115 6.64 -13.50 -12.87
C GLN A 115 6.25 -12.02 -12.71
N LEU A 116 5.08 -11.62 -13.22
CA LEU A 116 4.51 -10.28 -13.02
C LEU A 116 3.87 -10.05 -11.63
N ASN A 117 4.00 -11.03 -10.72
CA ASN A 117 3.45 -11.03 -9.36
C ASN A 117 1.90 -10.91 -9.34
N GLN A 118 1.24 -11.48 -10.36
CA GLN A 118 -0.20 -11.55 -10.53
C GLN A 118 -0.71 -12.97 -10.18
N ASN A 119 -1.34 -13.14 -9.01
CA ASN A 119 -2.02 -14.38 -8.63
C ASN A 119 -3.39 -14.49 -9.35
N ILE A 120 -3.35 -14.88 -10.62
CA ILE A 120 -4.53 -15.20 -11.43
C ILE A 120 -4.79 -16.71 -11.31
N SER A 121 -6.06 -17.11 -11.16
CA SER A 121 -6.43 -18.53 -11.06
C SER A 121 -6.37 -19.23 -12.42
N GLU A 122 -6.06 -20.53 -12.39
CA GLU A 122 -5.98 -21.42 -13.57
C GLU A 122 -7.14 -21.24 -14.54
N GLN A 123 -8.38 -21.35 -14.03
CA GLN A 123 -9.60 -21.15 -14.80
C GLN A 123 -9.59 -19.86 -15.62
N ARG A 124 -9.10 -18.74 -15.07
CA ARG A 124 -9.18 -17.42 -15.73
C ARG A 124 -8.13 -17.24 -16.82
N ILE A 125 -7.04 -18.02 -16.77
CA ILE A 125 -6.05 -18.07 -17.84
C ILE A 125 -6.63 -18.92 -18.98
N ILE A 126 -7.26 -20.05 -18.66
CA ILE A 126 -7.99 -20.90 -19.62
C ILE A 126 -9.13 -20.12 -20.29
N ASP A 127 -9.96 -19.41 -19.53
CA ASP A 127 -11.08 -18.60 -20.04
C ASP A 127 -10.59 -17.44 -20.93
N ALA A 128 -9.41 -16.88 -20.65
CA ALA A 128 -8.82 -15.84 -21.49
C ALA A 128 -8.27 -16.41 -22.79
N LEU A 129 -7.60 -17.58 -22.75
CA LEU A 129 -7.10 -18.26 -23.94
C LEU A 129 -8.24 -18.72 -24.85
N ALA A 130 -9.31 -19.30 -24.30
CA ALA A 130 -10.49 -19.73 -25.05
C ALA A 130 -11.29 -18.59 -25.73
N GLN A 131 -10.92 -17.32 -25.50
CA GLN A 131 -11.46 -16.15 -26.23
C GLN A 131 -10.54 -15.69 -27.39
N ILE A 132 -9.32 -16.22 -27.47
CA ILE A 132 -8.25 -15.80 -28.38
C ILE A 132 -7.88 -16.92 -29.36
N ASP A 133 -7.92 -18.15 -28.86
CA ASP A 133 -7.83 -19.42 -29.57
C ASP A 133 -9.07 -19.57 -30.47
N ILE A 134 -8.91 -19.27 -31.76
CA ILE A 134 -9.96 -19.22 -32.79
C ILE A 134 -10.24 -20.62 -33.34
N ASP A 135 -9.20 -21.46 -33.49
CA ASP A 135 -9.34 -22.82 -34.01
C ASP A 135 -9.63 -23.88 -32.92
N HIS A 136 -9.52 -23.49 -31.65
CA HIS A 136 -9.79 -24.27 -30.44
C HIS A 136 -8.80 -25.43 -30.20
N ASP A 137 -7.52 -25.26 -30.58
CA ASP A 137 -6.45 -26.24 -30.34
C ASP A 137 -5.89 -26.24 -28.89
N GLY A 138 -6.23 -25.23 -28.10
CA GLY A 138 -5.79 -25.04 -26.70
C GLY A 138 -4.50 -24.23 -26.54
N LYS A 139 -4.02 -23.57 -27.59
CA LYS A 139 -2.83 -22.70 -27.63
C LYS A 139 -3.18 -21.40 -28.36
N ILE A 140 -2.17 -20.55 -28.59
CA ILE A 140 -2.28 -19.37 -29.45
C ILE A 140 -1.16 -19.44 -30.50
N SER A 141 -1.54 -19.49 -31.77
CA SER A 141 -0.62 -19.34 -32.91
C SER A 141 -0.11 -17.90 -33.08
N PHE A 142 0.94 -17.72 -33.88
CA PHE A 142 1.43 -16.38 -34.22
C PHE A 142 0.35 -15.55 -34.93
N GLU A 143 -0.44 -16.18 -35.78
CA GLU A 143 -1.50 -15.56 -36.57
C GLU A 143 -2.66 -15.06 -35.67
N GLU A 144 -3.07 -15.83 -34.66
CA GLU A 144 -4.08 -15.43 -33.68
C GLU A 144 -3.57 -14.34 -32.73
N PHE A 145 -2.31 -14.43 -32.31
CA PHE A 145 -1.65 -13.38 -31.54
C PHE A 145 -1.61 -12.06 -32.31
N VAL A 146 -1.29 -12.09 -33.61
CA VAL A 146 -1.34 -10.92 -34.48
C VAL A 146 -2.77 -10.40 -34.63
N HIS A 147 -3.77 -11.27 -34.80
CA HIS A 147 -5.18 -10.87 -34.88
C HIS A 147 -5.63 -10.12 -33.62
N LEU A 148 -5.32 -10.64 -32.42
CA LEU A 148 -5.62 -9.99 -31.15
C LEU A 148 -4.96 -8.60 -31.02
N PHE A 149 -3.71 -8.47 -31.45
CA PHE A 149 -3.01 -7.19 -31.41
C PHE A 149 -3.55 -6.18 -32.45
N GLU A 150 -3.97 -6.63 -33.64
CA GLU A 150 -4.59 -5.74 -34.64
C GLU A 150 -6.01 -5.31 -34.22
N GLU A 151 -6.82 -6.19 -33.62
CA GLU A 151 -8.20 -5.88 -33.19
C GLU A 151 -8.26 -4.88 -32.01
N HIS A 152 -7.26 -4.90 -31.12
CA HIS A 152 -7.17 -4.00 -29.96
C HIS A 152 -6.24 -2.77 -30.12
N LYS A 153 -5.71 -2.52 -31.33
CA LYS A 153 -4.72 -1.46 -31.65
C LYS A 153 -5.05 -0.06 -31.09
N TYR A 154 -6.33 0.31 -30.99
CA TYR A 154 -6.78 1.66 -30.60
C TYR A 154 -6.77 1.95 -29.08
N ILE A 155 -6.69 0.93 -28.22
CA ILE A 155 -6.79 1.09 -26.75
C ILE A 155 -5.44 1.52 -26.13
N LEU A 156 -4.32 1.11 -26.75
CA LEU A 156 -2.96 1.42 -26.29
C LEU A 156 -2.58 2.90 -26.44
N ILE A 157 -3.07 3.59 -27.48
CA ILE A 157 -2.72 4.99 -27.77
C ILE A 157 -3.50 5.97 -26.87
N SER A 158 -4.77 5.65 -26.57
CA SER A 158 -5.70 6.55 -25.86
C SER A 158 -5.54 6.57 -24.32
N THR A 159 -4.61 5.79 -23.75
CA THR A 159 -4.54 5.56 -22.30
C THR A 159 -3.18 5.84 -21.64
N MET A 160 -2.31 6.67 -22.24
CA MET A 160 -1.10 7.16 -21.56
C MET A 160 -1.45 7.98 -20.29
N PRO A 161 -0.68 7.85 -19.19
CA PRO A 161 -0.95 8.60 -17.96
C PRO A 161 -0.41 10.03 -18.08
N ILE A 162 -1.21 11.03 -17.75
CA ILE A 162 -0.69 12.38 -17.49
C ILE A 162 0.11 12.30 -16.18
N GLN A 163 1.44 12.23 -16.27
CA GLN A 163 2.29 12.45 -15.10
C GLN A 163 2.20 13.92 -14.70
N LEU A 164 1.58 14.18 -13.55
CA LEU A 164 1.51 15.53 -12.98
C LEU A 164 2.93 15.98 -12.60
N SER A 165 3.29 17.22 -12.93
CA SER A 165 4.56 17.80 -12.51
C SER A 165 4.59 17.97 -10.97
N ASP A 166 5.77 18.08 -10.37
CA ASP A 166 5.87 18.26 -8.92
C ASP A 166 5.17 19.55 -8.43
N PHE A 167 5.14 20.59 -9.27
CA PHE A 167 4.37 21.80 -9.03
C PHE A 167 2.85 21.54 -9.00
N GLN A 168 2.34 20.67 -9.87
CA GLN A 168 0.94 20.25 -9.87
C GLN A 168 0.60 19.30 -8.71
N LYS A 169 1.55 18.47 -8.25
CA LYS A 169 1.40 17.65 -7.03
C LYS A 169 1.27 18.52 -5.78
N ILE A 170 2.12 19.54 -5.66
CA ILE A 170 2.04 20.54 -4.59
C ILE A 170 0.71 21.31 -4.69
N GLY A 171 0.33 21.74 -5.89
CA GLY A 171 -0.95 22.42 -6.14
C GLY A 171 -2.16 21.59 -5.72
N LEU A 172 -2.18 20.29 -6.03
CA LEU A 172 -3.20 19.36 -5.57
C LEU A 172 -3.25 19.25 -4.04
N GLY A 173 -2.10 19.22 -3.38
CA GLY A 173 -1.99 19.29 -1.92
C GLY A 173 -2.63 20.57 -1.36
N LEU A 174 -2.25 21.74 -1.89
CA LEU A 174 -2.83 23.03 -1.47
C LEU A 174 -4.35 23.10 -1.71
N SER A 175 -4.87 22.60 -2.83
CA SER A 175 -6.32 22.55 -3.07
C SER A 175 -7.06 21.65 -2.08
N ILE A 176 -6.49 20.49 -1.72
CA ILE A 176 -7.09 19.58 -0.73
C ILE A 176 -7.06 20.21 0.66
N PHE A 177 -5.93 20.82 1.06
CA PHE A 177 -5.85 21.57 2.32
C PHE A 177 -6.83 22.74 2.34
N GLY A 178 -6.95 23.50 1.25
CA GLY A 178 -7.89 24.61 1.15
C GLY A 178 -9.34 24.20 1.40
N VAL A 179 -9.80 23.11 0.76
CA VAL A 179 -11.13 22.53 1.02
C VAL A 179 -11.26 22.06 2.48
N GLY A 180 -10.22 21.47 3.05
CA GLY A 180 -10.18 21.07 4.46
C GLY A 180 -10.29 22.25 5.43
N PHE A 181 -9.61 23.36 5.16
CA PHE A 181 -9.69 24.59 5.95
C PHE A 181 -11.05 25.29 5.83
N ILE A 182 -11.68 25.29 4.64
CA ILE A 182 -13.06 25.74 4.46
C ILE A 182 -13.99 24.88 5.33
N PHE A 183 -13.90 23.55 5.22
CA PHE A 183 -14.72 22.62 6.00
C PHE A 183 -14.52 22.77 7.52
N PHE A 184 -13.28 22.96 7.98
CA PHE A 184 -12.98 23.19 9.39
C PHE A 184 -13.51 24.55 9.88
N GLY A 185 -13.43 25.59 9.05
CA GLY A 185 -14.08 26.89 9.31
C GLY A 185 -15.60 26.79 9.39
N MET A 186 -16.23 25.95 8.56
CA MET A 186 -17.67 25.66 8.67
C MET A 186 -18.04 24.97 10.00
N ILE A 187 -17.25 23.98 10.44
CA ILE A 187 -17.48 23.28 11.71
C ILE A 187 -17.31 24.22 12.91
N LEU A 188 -16.30 25.10 12.88
CA LEU A 188 -16.06 26.11 13.92
C LEU A 188 -16.96 27.35 13.74
N LEU A 189 -18.27 27.11 13.56
CA LEU A 189 -19.32 28.13 13.47
C LEU A 189 -19.01 29.27 12.49
N PHE A 190 -18.55 28.89 11.29
CA PHE A 190 -18.22 29.80 10.19
C PHE A 190 -17.08 30.78 10.51
N ASP A 191 -15.99 30.28 11.12
CA ASP A 191 -14.81 31.08 11.42
C ASP A 191 -14.24 31.75 10.15
N LYS A 192 -14.33 33.08 10.12
CA LYS A 192 -13.92 33.90 8.97
C LYS A 192 -12.43 33.78 8.62
N GLY A 193 -11.56 33.45 9.58
CA GLY A 193 -10.13 33.30 9.36
C GLY A 193 -9.81 31.99 8.64
N LEU A 194 -10.37 30.88 9.12
CA LEU A 194 -10.22 29.56 8.52
C LEU A 194 -10.86 29.47 7.14
N LEU A 195 -12.05 30.08 6.95
CA LEU A 195 -12.69 30.22 5.64
C LEU A 195 -11.81 31.03 4.67
N ALA A 196 -11.22 32.14 5.12
CA ALA A 196 -10.32 32.96 4.29
C ALA A 196 -9.02 32.22 3.92
N VAL A 197 -8.36 31.58 4.89
CA VAL A 197 -7.15 30.78 4.65
C VAL A 197 -7.45 29.62 3.70
N GLY A 198 -8.57 28.93 3.90
CA GLY A 198 -8.99 27.83 3.03
C GLY A 198 -9.23 28.28 1.58
N ASN A 199 -9.87 29.44 1.39
CA ASN A 199 -10.07 30.02 0.05
C ASN A 199 -8.76 30.48 -0.61
N ILE A 200 -7.82 31.06 0.14
CA ILE A 200 -6.49 31.41 -0.37
C ILE A 200 -5.72 30.15 -0.79
N LEU A 201 -5.68 29.12 0.05
CA LEU A 201 -5.02 27.84 -0.25
C LEU A 201 -5.66 27.13 -1.45
N PHE A 202 -6.98 27.14 -1.55
CA PHE A 202 -7.71 26.55 -2.68
C PHE A 202 -7.36 27.24 -4.01
N LEU A 203 -7.38 28.58 -4.04
CA LEU A 203 -7.04 29.38 -5.22
C LEU A 203 -5.56 29.28 -5.60
N ALA A 204 -4.66 29.23 -4.62
CA ALA A 204 -3.23 29.00 -4.86
C ALA A 204 -2.99 27.61 -5.45
N GLY A 205 -3.58 26.55 -4.86
CA GLY A 205 -3.51 25.19 -5.37
C GLY A 205 -4.04 25.06 -6.80
N LEU A 206 -5.21 25.65 -7.07
CA LEU A 206 -5.81 25.70 -8.41
C LEU A 206 -4.89 26.41 -9.42
N SER A 207 -4.25 27.51 -9.01
CA SER A 207 -3.28 28.26 -9.82
C SER A 207 -2.00 27.47 -10.10
N MET A 208 -1.59 26.56 -9.21
CA MET A 208 -0.46 25.67 -9.42
C MET A 208 -0.80 24.44 -10.28
N ILE A 209 -2.05 23.97 -10.25
CA ILE A 209 -2.53 22.86 -11.10
C ILE A 209 -2.69 23.32 -12.56
N ILE A 210 -3.35 24.48 -12.76
CA ILE A 210 -3.76 25.00 -14.08
C ILE A 210 -2.70 25.96 -14.68
N GLY A 211 -1.91 26.62 -13.84
CA GLY A 211 -0.96 27.68 -14.20
C GLY A 211 -1.56 29.08 -14.04
N PHE A 212 -0.84 29.99 -13.37
CA PHE A 212 -1.32 31.34 -12.98
C PHE A 212 -2.05 32.11 -14.08
N GLU A 213 -1.43 32.24 -15.26
CA GLU A 213 -2.02 32.98 -16.39
C GLU A 213 -3.30 32.31 -16.91
N ARG A 214 -3.32 30.98 -16.97
CA ARG A 214 -4.47 30.19 -17.43
C ARG A 214 -5.62 30.26 -16.43
N THR A 215 -5.33 30.25 -15.13
CA THR A 215 -6.31 30.48 -14.07
C THR A 215 -6.90 31.89 -14.16
N PHE A 216 -6.09 32.92 -14.39
CA PHE A 216 -6.58 34.28 -14.61
C PHE A 216 -7.52 34.36 -15.82
N ARG A 217 -7.11 33.83 -16.98
CA ARG A 217 -7.96 33.78 -18.19
C ARG A 217 -9.26 32.99 -17.97
N PHE A 218 -9.23 31.92 -17.16
CA PHE A 218 -10.42 31.12 -16.81
C PHE A 218 -11.46 31.93 -16.01
N PHE A 219 -11.04 32.61 -14.94
CA PHE A 219 -11.94 33.42 -14.13
C PHE A 219 -12.45 34.66 -14.87
N PHE A 220 -11.65 35.28 -15.74
CA PHE A 220 -12.06 36.48 -16.48
C PHE A 220 -12.65 36.21 -17.89
N GLN A 221 -12.98 34.96 -18.21
CA GLN A 221 -13.67 34.63 -19.46
C GLN A 221 -15.06 35.28 -19.51
N ARG A 222 -15.44 35.89 -20.65
CA ARG A 222 -16.71 36.64 -20.85
C ARG A 222 -17.97 35.85 -20.43
N THR A 223 -17.97 34.54 -20.61
CA THR A 223 -19.07 33.62 -20.24
C THR A 223 -19.09 33.24 -18.75
N LYS A 224 -17.99 33.48 -18.02
CA LYS A 224 -17.80 33.11 -16.60
C LYS A 224 -17.79 34.30 -15.65
N ILE A 225 -17.59 35.53 -16.13
CA ILE A 225 -17.56 36.77 -15.33
C ILE A 225 -18.69 36.88 -14.27
N LYS A 226 -19.94 36.50 -14.60
CA LYS A 226 -21.05 36.52 -13.61
C LYS A 226 -20.83 35.55 -12.45
N ALA A 227 -20.31 34.36 -12.74
CA ALA A 227 -20.00 33.33 -11.75
C ALA A 227 -18.77 33.71 -10.92
N THR A 228 -17.74 34.27 -11.55
CA THR A 228 -16.55 34.85 -10.91
C THR A 228 -16.92 35.96 -9.92
N PHE A 229 -17.83 36.87 -10.32
CA PHE A 229 -18.29 37.95 -9.46
C PHE A 229 -19.06 37.42 -8.23
N LEU A 230 -19.90 36.40 -8.40
CA LEU A 230 -20.58 35.74 -7.27
C LEU A 230 -19.62 35.00 -6.35
N PHE A 231 -18.61 34.31 -6.91
CA PHE A 231 -17.61 33.57 -6.15
C PHE A 231 -16.72 34.51 -5.31
N PHE A 232 -16.04 35.47 -5.93
CA PHE A 232 -15.19 36.44 -5.21
C PHE A 232 -16.01 37.43 -4.37
N GLY A 233 -17.23 37.76 -4.78
CA GLY A 233 -18.18 38.53 -3.99
C GLY A 233 -18.58 37.79 -2.71
N GLY A 234 -18.84 36.48 -2.80
CA GLY A 234 -19.07 35.60 -1.65
C GLY A 234 -17.92 35.64 -0.65
N ILE A 235 -16.68 35.39 -1.11
CA ILE A 235 -15.46 35.49 -0.30
C ILE A 235 -15.36 36.87 0.38
N THR A 236 -15.67 37.95 -0.34
CA THR A 236 -15.63 39.31 0.19
C THR A 236 -16.68 39.52 1.30
N VAL A 237 -17.89 38.98 1.13
CA VAL A 237 -18.96 39.03 2.15
C VAL A 237 -18.62 38.18 3.39
N VAL A 238 -17.91 37.05 3.22
CA VAL A 238 -17.33 36.29 4.36
C VAL A 238 -16.36 37.16 5.15
N LEU A 239 -15.43 37.85 4.47
CA LEU A 239 -14.43 38.72 5.10
C LEU A 239 -15.04 39.95 5.80
N ILE A 240 -16.14 40.49 5.27
CA ILE A 240 -16.90 41.61 5.87
C ILE A 240 -17.66 41.19 7.15
N GLY A 241 -17.73 39.88 7.45
CA GLY A 241 -18.30 39.36 8.70
C GLY A 241 -19.71 38.76 8.55
N TRP A 242 -20.13 38.44 7.33
CA TRP A 242 -21.42 37.81 7.04
C TRP A 242 -21.22 36.40 6.43
N PRO A 243 -20.55 35.47 7.15
CA PRO A 243 -19.96 34.28 6.54
C PRO A 243 -20.98 33.29 5.99
N LEU A 244 -22.15 33.13 6.62
CA LEU A 244 -23.22 32.27 6.10
C LEU A 244 -23.73 32.75 4.72
N ILE A 245 -24.02 34.04 4.59
CA ILE A 245 -24.53 34.64 3.34
C ILE A 245 -23.42 34.72 2.29
N GLY A 246 -22.18 35.03 2.71
CA GLY A 246 -21.01 35.00 1.85
C GLY A 246 -20.77 33.62 1.25
N MET A 247 -20.82 32.55 2.06
CA MET A 247 -20.68 31.18 1.55
C MET A 247 -21.84 30.74 0.66
N ILE A 248 -23.07 31.22 0.85
CA ILE A 248 -24.18 30.93 -0.08
C ILE A 248 -23.87 31.50 -1.47
N PHE A 249 -23.40 32.75 -1.55
CA PHE A 249 -22.96 33.34 -2.82
C PHE A 249 -21.71 32.67 -3.40
N GLU A 250 -20.75 32.33 -2.54
CA GLU A 250 -19.50 31.65 -2.92
C GLU A 250 -19.78 30.27 -3.51
N LEU A 251 -20.56 29.44 -2.81
CA LEU A 251 -20.97 28.10 -3.25
C LEU A 251 -21.74 28.17 -4.57
N TYR A 252 -22.67 29.12 -4.71
CA TYR A 252 -23.41 29.32 -5.96
C TYR A 252 -22.50 29.76 -7.12
N GLY A 253 -21.58 30.69 -6.87
CA GLY A 253 -20.54 31.10 -7.83
C GLY A 253 -19.62 29.94 -8.23
N PHE A 254 -19.21 29.12 -7.25
CA PHE A 254 -18.39 27.93 -7.44
C PHE A 254 -19.09 26.90 -8.35
N PHE A 255 -20.36 26.58 -8.09
CA PHE A 255 -21.13 25.68 -8.95
C PHE A 255 -21.29 26.22 -10.38
N LEU A 256 -21.45 27.53 -10.57
CA LEU A 256 -21.50 28.14 -11.91
C LEU A 256 -20.15 28.18 -12.64
N LEU A 257 -19.05 28.33 -11.89
CA LEU A 257 -17.67 28.27 -12.41
C LEU A 257 -17.29 26.84 -12.82
N PHE A 258 -17.40 25.89 -11.90
CA PHE A 258 -16.88 24.53 -12.05
C PHE A 258 -17.93 23.49 -12.46
N GLY A 259 -19.20 23.87 -12.60
CA GLY A 259 -20.31 22.95 -12.91
C GLY A 259 -20.10 22.05 -14.13
N GLY A 260 -19.45 22.56 -15.19
CA GLY A 260 -19.11 21.76 -16.37
C GLY A 260 -18.05 20.66 -16.13
N PHE A 261 -17.32 20.74 -15.02
CA PHE A 261 -16.33 19.73 -14.59
C PHE A 261 -16.92 18.71 -13.60
N ILE A 262 -18.08 19.01 -12.99
CA ILE A 262 -18.69 18.15 -11.96
C ILE A 262 -19.01 16.74 -12.48
N PRO A 263 -19.58 16.52 -13.68
CA PRO A 263 -19.80 15.16 -14.20
C PRO A 263 -18.49 14.37 -14.41
N ILE A 264 -17.39 15.06 -14.74
CA ILE A 264 -16.07 14.46 -14.91
C ILE A 264 -15.50 14.08 -13.54
N ALA A 265 -15.58 14.98 -12.56
CA ALA A 265 -15.15 14.74 -11.18
C ALA A 265 -15.96 13.61 -10.53
N ILE A 266 -17.29 13.58 -10.69
CA ILE A 266 -18.15 12.48 -10.19
C ILE A 266 -17.78 11.15 -10.84
N ASN A 267 -17.57 11.11 -12.16
CA ASN A 267 -17.14 9.89 -12.86
C ASN A 267 -15.72 9.45 -12.50
N PHE A 268 -14.86 10.35 -12.02
CA PHE A 268 -13.56 10.03 -11.43
C PHE A 268 -13.70 9.49 -10.00
N LEU A 269 -14.47 10.15 -9.13
CA LEU A 269 -14.76 9.73 -7.76
C LEU A 269 -15.45 8.35 -7.72
N ARG A 270 -16.33 8.05 -8.69
CA ARG A 270 -16.93 6.73 -8.91
C ARG A 270 -15.91 5.61 -9.17
N ARG A 271 -14.70 5.94 -9.63
CA ARG A 271 -13.60 4.99 -9.88
C ARG A 271 -12.67 4.82 -8.68
N LEU A 272 -12.80 5.64 -7.63
CA LEU A 272 -12.02 5.50 -6.40
C LEU A 272 -12.63 4.44 -5.48
N PRO A 273 -11.81 3.59 -4.82
CA PRO A 273 -12.31 2.67 -3.80
C PRO A 273 -12.93 3.45 -2.64
N ILE A 274 -13.91 2.83 -1.97
CA ILE A 274 -14.73 3.42 -0.89
C ILE A 274 -15.70 4.50 -1.41
N ILE A 275 -15.20 5.62 -1.96
CA ILE A 275 -16.03 6.74 -2.43
C ILE A 275 -16.98 6.28 -3.54
N GLY A 276 -16.48 5.54 -4.53
CA GLY A 276 -17.32 5.00 -5.60
C GLY A 276 -18.38 4.02 -5.09
N SER A 277 -18.09 3.25 -4.03
CA SER A 277 -19.06 2.35 -3.42
C SER A 277 -20.20 3.09 -2.72
N ILE A 278 -19.92 4.24 -2.09
CA ILE A 278 -20.93 5.11 -1.46
C ILE A 278 -21.81 5.78 -2.54
N LEU A 279 -21.18 6.31 -3.60
CA LEU A 279 -21.88 6.94 -4.74
C LEU A 279 -22.74 5.96 -5.57
N LEU A 280 -22.59 4.65 -5.36
CA LEU A 280 -23.35 3.58 -6.01
C LEU A 280 -24.46 2.97 -5.12
N LEU A 281 -24.60 3.43 -3.86
CA LEU A 281 -25.69 2.96 -2.98
C LEU A 281 -27.07 3.33 -3.55
N PRO A 282 -28.10 2.48 -3.36
CA PRO A 282 -29.47 2.81 -3.74
C PRO A 282 -29.94 4.11 -3.04
N GLY A 283 -30.69 4.94 -3.76
CA GLY A 283 -31.01 6.31 -3.34
C GLY A 283 -29.96 7.33 -3.78
N ILE A 284 -28.74 7.26 -3.23
CA ILE A 284 -27.62 8.16 -3.58
C ILE A 284 -27.34 8.10 -5.08
N ARG A 285 -27.27 6.89 -5.65
CA ARG A 285 -27.05 6.68 -7.08
C ARG A 285 -28.05 7.44 -7.96
N GLN A 286 -29.33 7.50 -7.60
CA GLN A 286 -30.36 8.18 -8.40
C GLN A 286 -30.17 9.70 -8.41
N VAL A 287 -29.75 10.29 -7.28
CA VAL A 287 -29.45 11.72 -7.19
C VAL A 287 -28.19 12.06 -8.00
N VAL A 288 -27.15 11.24 -7.88
CA VAL A 288 -25.88 11.44 -8.59
C VAL A 288 -26.02 11.16 -10.10
N ASP A 289 -26.85 10.18 -10.51
CA ASP A 289 -27.17 9.94 -11.93
C ASP A 289 -27.98 11.12 -12.51
N ARG A 290 -28.99 11.67 -11.80
CA ARG A 290 -29.70 12.90 -12.23
C ARG A 290 -28.77 14.11 -12.40
N LEU A 291 -27.77 14.28 -11.52
CA LEU A 291 -26.76 15.34 -11.63
C LEU A 291 -25.81 15.14 -12.82
N CYS A 292 -25.67 13.91 -13.32
CA CYS A 292 -24.92 13.58 -14.53
C CYS A 292 -25.77 13.56 -15.82
N GLU A 293 -27.11 13.43 -15.72
CA GLU A 293 -28.02 13.27 -16.86
C GLU A 293 -28.30 14.55 -17.66
N SER A 294 -27.82 15.73 -17.22
CA SER A 294 -28.01 16.97 -17.98
C SER A 294 -27.16 16.98 -19.27
N ARG A 295 -27.79 16.48 -20.36
CA ARG A 295 -27.34 16.38 -21.77
C ARG A 295 -26.75 15.03 -22.20
N SER A 296 -27.68 14.10 -22.46
CA SER A 296 -27.70 13.20 -23.63
C SER A 296 -26.47 12.32 -23.93
N MET A 297 -26.42 11.14 -23.28
CA MET A 297 -25.66 9.98 -23.79
C MET A 297 -26.32 8.61 -23.53
N LEU A 298 -27.44 8.55 -22.78
CA LEU A 298 -28.05 7.31 -22.30
C LEU A 298 -29.17 6.74 -23.19
N THR A 299 -29.89 7.58 -23.93
CA THR A 299 -30.98 7.13 -24.83
C THR A 299 -30.48 6.26 -25.99
N PHE A 300 -29.21 6.40 -26.38
CA PHE A 300 -28.57 5.58 -27.43
C PHE A 300 -28.20 4.18 -26.93
N LEU A 301 -27.80 4.04 -25.65
CA LEU A 301 -27.33 2.77 -25.09
C LEU A 301 -28.46 1.77 -24.82
N PHE A 302 -29.67 2.24 -24.52
CA PHE A 302 -30.84 1.36 -24.35
C PHE A 302 -31.39 0.79 -25.67
N ALA A 303 -31.08 1.38 -26.82
CA ALA A 303 -31.48 0.84 -28.12
C ALA A 303 -30.68 -0.42 -28.52
N CYS A 304 -29.45 -0.58 -28.01
CA CYS A 304 -28.55 -1.66 -28.41
C CYS A 304 -28.70 -2.96 -27.60
N SER A 305 -29.37 -2.97 -26.44
CA SER A 305 -29.42 -4.16 -25.58
C SER A 305 -30.44 -5.24 -26.00
N SER A 306 -31.29 -4.98 -26.99
CA SER A 306 -32.40 -5.88 -27.38
C SER A 306 -32.06 -6.93 -28.46
N PHE A 307 -30.81 -7.06 -28.91
CA PHE A 307 -30.47 -7.95 -30.04
C PHE A 307 -29.51 -9.12 -29.74
N TYR A 308 -28.89 -9.18 -28.54
CA TYR A 308 -27.77 -10.11 -28.28
C TYR A 308 -28.08 -11.35 -27.42
N HIS A 309 -29.33 -11.55 -26.97
CA HIS A 309 -29.63 -12.53 -25.90
C HIS A 309 -30.42 -13.80 -26.33
N TYR A 310 -30.31 -14.25 -27.59
CA TYR A 310 -31.11 -15.40 -28.08
C TYR A 310 -30.34 -16.53 -28.78
N ARG A 311 -28.99 -16.52 -28.82
CA ARG A 311 -28.22 -17.47 -29.67
C ARG A 311 -27.29 -18.47 -28.96
N TYR A 312 -27.02 -18.34 -27.65
CA TYR A 312 -26.00 -19.16 -26.98
C TYR A 312 -26.51 -20.37 -26.19
N ASP A 313 -27.80 -20.46 -25.84
CA ASP A 313 -28.30 -21.54 -24.94
C ASP A 313 -28.54 -22.89 -25.65
N LEU A 314 -28.47 -22.95 -26.99
CA LEU A 314 -28.79 -24.16 -27.76
C LEU A 314 -27.60 -25.10 -28.00
N LEU A 315 -26.36 -24.60 -27.98
CA LEU A 315 -25.16 -25.37 -28.37
C LEU A 315 -24.53 -26.15 -27.21
N PHE A 316 -24.77 -25.75 -25.95
CA PHE A 316 -24.11 -26.33 -24.79
C PHE A 316 -24.59 -27.76 -24.44
N ARG A 317 -25.78 -28.17 -24.91
CA ARG A 317 -26.40 -29.47 -24.54
C ARG A 317 -26.01 -30.66 -25.43
N GLN A 318 -25.31 -30.49 -26.55
CA GLN A 318 -25.06 -31.59 -27.50
C GLN A 318 -23.69 -32.30 -27.39
N ASN A 319 -22.65 -31.66 -26.83
CA ASN A 319 -21.27 -32.18 -26.93
C ASN A 319 -20.73 -32.93 -25.68
N VAL A 320 -21.44 -32.93 -24.55
CA VAL A 320 -20.99 -33.59 -23.32
C VAL A 320 -20.98 -35.13 -23.42
N HIS A 321 -21.59 -35.72 -24.45
CA HIS A 321 -21.79 -37.18 -24.53
C HIS A 321 -20.71 -37.98 -25.29
N ARG A 322 -19.60 -37.36 -25.76
CA ARG A 322 -18.57 -38.05 -26.57
C ARG A 322 -17.20 -38.26 -25.91
N LEU A 323 -16.90 -37.66 -24.76
CA LEU A 323 -15.58 -37.78 -24.11
C LEU A 323 -15.45 -38.99 -23.15
N SER A 324 -16.00 -40.14 -23.57
CA SER A 324 -15.80 -41.43 -22.89
C SER A 324 -15.64 -42.55 -23.91
N LYS A 325 -14.48 -42.55 -24.61
CA LYS A 325 -13.82 -43.70 -25.28
C LYS A 325 -12.62 -43.26 -26.14
N ARG A 326 -11.40 -43.32 -25.59
CA ARG A 326 -10.23 -44.01 -26.19
C ARG A 326 -8.93 -43.73 -25.42
N THR A 327 -8.56 -44.71 -24.59
CA THR A 327 -7.16 -45.08 -24.34
C THR A 327 -6.77 -46.21 -25.28
N GLN A 328 -5.60 -46.16 -25.95
CA GLN A 328 -4.65 -47.28 -26.16
C GLN A 328 -3.60 -46.99 -27.25
N SER A 329 -2.37 -47.50 -27.03
CA SER A 329 -1.33 -47.92 -28.03
C SER A 329 -0.71 -46.86 -28.97
N SER A 330 0.57 -46.94 -29.41
CA SER A 330 1.75 -47.75 -29.00
C SER A 330 3.04 -47.35 -29.77
N SER A 331 4.23 -47.56 -29.16
CA SER A 331 5.52 -48.00 -29.75
C SER A 331 6.16 -47.31 -31.01
N THR A 332 7.25 -46.54 -30.79
CA THR A 332 8.67 -46.73 -31.25
C THR A 332 9.03 -47.47 -32.57
N PRO A 333 10.27 -47.36 -33.12
CA PRO A 333 11.23 -46.25 -33.37
C PRO A 333 11.73 -46.34 -34.87
N PRO A 334 13.04 -46.36 -35.30
CA PRO A 334 14.29 -45.64 -34.96
C PRO A 334 15.05 -45.02 -36.21
N SER A 335 16.30 -44.53 -35.99
CA SER A 335 17.43 -44.44 -36.97
C SER A 335 17.47 -43.23 -37.94
N ASN A 336 18.61 -42.71 -38.45
CA ASN A 336 20.05 -42.99 -38.20
C ASN A 336 20.99 -41.89 -38.80
N ILE A 337 22.28 -41.92 -38.43
CA ILE A 337 23.47 -41.65 -39.30
C ILE A 337 23.86 -40.19 -39.71
N ASN A 338 25.00 -39.75 -39.15
CA ASN A 338 26.18 -39.11 -39.83
C ASN A 338 26.09 -37.67 -40.43
N SER A 339 27.20 -36.90 -40.55
CA SER A 339 28.61 -37.04 -40.10
C SER A 339 29.44 -35.77 -40.40
N ASN A 340 30.70 -35.72 -39.93
CA ASN A 340 31.85 -34.97 -40.51
C ASN A 340 31.79 -33.41 -40.38
N ARG A 341 32.86 -32.60 -40.34
CA ARG A 341 34.36 -32.71 -40.29
C ARG A 341 34.92 -31.28 -40.00
N SER A 342 36.15 -30.98 -39.57
CA SER A 342 37.23 -31.68 -38.81
C SER A 342 38.52 -30.80 -38.81
N VAL A 343 39.45 -30.99 -37.85
CA VAL A 343 40.93 -30.70 -37.98
C VAL A 343 41.34 -29.20 -38.03
N SER A 344 42.41 -28.68 -37.37
CA SER A 344 43.44 -29.20 -36.43
C SER A 344 44.37 -28.08 -35.88
N SER A 345 45.29 -28.45 -34.95
CA SER A 345 46.67 -27.89 -34.76
C SER A 345 46.80 -26.51 -34.07
N ASP A 346 47.83 -26.17 -33.27
CA ASP A 346 48.94 -26.95 -32.65
C ASP A 346 49.66 -26.17 -31.51
N LYS A 347 50.45 -26.88 -30.67
CA LYS A 347 51.68 -26.46 -29.92
C LYS A 347 51.69 -25.42 -28.77
N ASN A 348 51.89 -25.96 -27.56
CA ASN A 348 53.00 -25.74 -26.59
C ASN A 348 53.85 -24.44 -26.60
N ALA A 349 54.06 -23.87 -25.40
CA ALA A 349 55.40 -23.66 -24.81
C ALA A 349 55.33 -23.39 -23.27
N SER A 350 56.39 -23.75 -22.54
CA SER A 350 56.53 -23.61 -21.09
C SER A 350 57.80 -22.82 -20.72
N THR A 351 57.81 -22.15 -19.56
CA THR A 351 59.04 -21.66 -18.90
C THR A 351 58.90 -21.65 -17.38
N ILE A 352 59.95 -22.11 -16.69
CA ILE A 352 60.13 -22.10 -15.22
C ILE A 352 61.22 -21.06 -14.88
N THR A 353 61.13 -20.33 -13.76
CA THR A 353 62.35 -19.74 -13.15
C THR A 353 62.30 -19.65 -11.61
N THR A 354 63.47 -19.83 -11.01
CA THR A 354 63.83 -19.85 -9.57
C THR A 354 64.90 -18.76 -9.29
N ILE A 355 65.31 -18.37 -8.07
CA ILE A 355 65.03 -18.79 -6.69
C ILE A 355 65.30 -17.58 -5.75
N SER A 356 64.67 -17.47 -4.56
CA SER A 356 65.31 -16.84 -3.37
C SER A 356 64.58 -17.17 -2.06
N LYS A 357 65.32 -17.33 -0.96
CA LYS A 357 64.83 -17.61 0.40
C LYS A 357 65.16 -16.44 1.33
N ASP A 358 64.25 -16.14 2.26
CA ASP A 358 64.61 -15.61 3.58
C ASP A 358 63.64 -16.18 4.65
N HIS A 359 64.07 -16.28 5.91
CA HIS A 359 63.37 -16.98 7.01
C HIS A 359 63.08 -16.05 8.19
N SER A 360 62.00 -15.27 8.09
CA SER A 360 61.26 -14.77 9.27
C SER A 360 59.85 -14.29 8.90
N ARG A 361 58.96 -15.21 8.49
CA ARG A 361 57.54 -14.87 8.31
C ARG A 361 56.88 -14.61 9.67
N LYS A 362 56.84 -13.33 10.06
CA LYS A 362 55.82 -12.83 11.00
C LYS A 362 54.44 -13.32 10.53
N ILE A 363 53.58 -13.67 11.48
CA ILE A 363 52.14 -13.90 11.22
C ILE A 363 51.65 -12.72 10.38
N LYS A 364 51.05 -12.99 9.22
CA LYS A 364 50.54 -11.93 8.35
C LYS A 364 49.49 -11.15 9.14
N THR A 365 49.75 -9.87 9.40
CA THR A 365 48.73 -8.96 9.93
C THR A 365 47.62 -8.86 8.90
N THR A 366 46.41 -9.30 9.25
CA THR A 366 45.24 -9.27 8.37
C THR A 366 44.95 -7.84 7.95
N ASP A 367 44.96 -7.57 6.64
CA ASP A 367 44.56 -6.27 6.12
C ASP A 367 43.03 -6.20 6.06
N PHE A 368 42.44 -5.31 6.85
CA PHE A 368 40.99 -5.10 6.89
C PHE A 368 40.47 -4.17 5.77
N THR A 369 41.36 -3.64 4.91
CA THR A 369 41.00 -2.75 3.79
C THR A 369 40.75 -3.48 2.48
N GLU A 370 41.23 -4.72 2.32
CA GLU A 370 40.96 -5.54 1.14
C GLU A 370 39.53 -6.13 1.14
N ASN A 371 38.93 -6.25 -0.06
CA ASN A 371 37.60 -6.83 -0.24
C ASN A 371 37.60 -8.36 -0.07
N TYR A 372 37.65 -8.82 1.18
CA TYR A 372 37.70 -10.25 1.51
C TYR A 372 36.39 -10.97 1.17
N THR A 373 36.45 -12.02 0.34
CA THR A 373 35.27 -12.82 -0.11
C THR A 373 35.35 -14.32 0.23
N ASP A 374 36.54 -14.88 0.49
CA ASP A 374 36.76 -16.34 0.57
C ASP A 374 35.92 -17.08 1.63
N ASN A 375 35.78 -16.51 2.84
CA ASN A 375 34.98 -17.10 3.92
C ASN A 375 33.57 -16.47 4.07
N LYS A 376 33.13 -15.62 3.13
CA LYS A 376 31.75 -15.07 3.16
C LYS A 376 30.78 -16.05 2.53
N LEU A 377 29.59 -16.22 3.11
CA LEU A 377 28.54 -17.10 2.57
C LEU A 377 27.54 -16.31 1.72
N ILE A 378 27.06 -16.91 0.63
CA ILE A 378 26.06 -16.36 -0.29
C ILE A 378 24.92 -17.35 -0.53
N THR A 379 23.68 -16.86 -0.62
CA THR A 379 22.50 -17.71 -0.85
C THR A 379 22.43 -18.12 -2.33
N PRO A 380 21.84 -19.28 -2.69
CA PRO A 380 21.69 -19.72 -4.07
C PRO A 380 21.06 -18.65 -4.97
N ILE A 381 20.00 -17.99 -4.47
CA ILE A 381 19.29 -16.94 -5.19
C ILE A 381 20.21 -15.74 -5.45
N ARG A 382 20.98 -15.31 -4.44
CA ARG A 382 21.97 -14.22 -4.60
C ARG A 382 23.14 -14.65 -5.49
N ALA A 383 23.58 -15.90 -5.45
CA ALA A 383 24.63 -16.40 -6.33
C ALA A 383 24.19 -16.40 -7.79
N MET A 384 23.01 -16.94 -8.10
CA MET A 384 22.45 -16.92 -9.46
C MET A 384 22.20 -15.48 -9.95
N HIS A 385 21.72 -14.58 -9.10
CA HIS A 385 21.44 -13.19 -9.48
C HIS A 385 22.69 -12.30 -9.57
N GLU A 386 23.57 -12.32 -8.56
CA GLU A 386 24.77 -11.47 -8.49
C GLU A 386 25.93 -12.00 -9.32
N TYR A 387 25.94 -13.28 -9.71
CA TYR A 387 27.02 -13.89 -10.50
C TYR A 387 26.54 -14.57 -11.79
N LEU A 388 25.25 -14.44 -12.14
CA LEU A 388 24.65 -14.95 -13.38
C LEU A 388 24.87 -16.45 -13.62
N LEU A 389 24.96 -17.24 -12.54
CA LEU A 389 25.10 -18.69 -12.56
C LEU A 389 23.75 -19.40 -12.67
N ASN A 390 23.73 -20.60 -13.25
CA ASN A 390 22.54 -21.47 -13.26
C ASN A 390 22.52 -22.37 -12.00
N PRO A 391 21.36 -22.98 -11.65
CA PRO A 391 21.29 -23.95 -10.54
C PRO A 391 22.32 -25.08 -10.66
N SER A 392 22.52 -25.61 -11.86
CA SER A 392 23.49 -26.66 -12.17
C SER A 392 24.95 -26.25 -11.94
N ASP A 393 25.27 -24.95 -12.06
CA ASP A 393 26.60 -24.43 -11.77
C ASP A 393 26.89 -24.38 -10.26
N LEU A 394 25.84 -24.33 -9.43
CA LEU A 394 25.93 -24.32 -7.97
C LEU A 394 25.88 -25.73 -7.36
N GLU A 395 25.27 -26.71 -8.03
CA GLU A 395 25.24 -28.11 -7.59
C GLU A 395 26.64 -28.74 -7.46
N THR A 396 27.61 -28.25 -8.25
CA THR A 396 29.01 -28.67 -8.18
C THR A 396 29.80 -28.05 -7.00
N LEU A 397 29.24 -27.03 -6.34
CA LEU A 397 29.90 -26.31 -5.25
C LEU A 397 29.53 -26.89 -3.88
N GLN A 398 30.45 -26.77 -2.92
CA GLN A 398 30.21 -27.25 -1.57
C GLN A 398 29.07 -26.47 -0.90
N GLN A 399 28.04 -27.20 -0.48
CA GLN A 399 26.86 -26.67 0.20
C GLN A 399 27.07 -26.58 1.70
N TYR A 400 26.77 -25.40 2.25
CA TYR A 400 26.73 -25.11 3.68
C TYR A 400 25.27 -24.83 4.09
N LYS A 401 24.95 -25.04 5.36
CA LYS A 401 23.60 -24.78 5.92
C LYS A 401 23.69 -23.71 7.00
N THR A 402 22.90 -22.66 6.87
CA THR A 402 22.84 -21.53 7.82
C THR A 402 21.38 -21.15 8.16
N ARG A 403 21.17 -20.22 9.10
CA ARG A 403 19.83 -19.73 9.45
C ARG A 403 19.24 -18.83 8.35
N SER A 404 17.92 -18.84 8.23
CA SER A 404 17.18 -17.83 7.47
C SER A 404 16.83 -16.64 8.37
N PRO A 405 17.09 -15.38 7.96
CA PRO A 405 16.66 -14.20 8.72
C PRO A 405 15.14 -13.97 8.76
N TYR A 406 14.36 -14.74 8.00
CA TYR A 406 12.96 -14.41 7.65
C TYR A 406 11.94 -15.49 8.05
N THR A 407 12.34 -16.54 8.76
CA THR A 407 11.44 -17.61 9.20
C THR A 407 11.08 -17.46 10.68
N ASP A 408 9.80 -17.63 11.01
CA ASP A 408 9.35 -17.79 12.39
C ASP A 408 10.17 -18.88 13.09
N VAL A 409 10.79 -18.54 14.24
CA VAL A 409 11.74 -19.39 14.99
C VAL A 409 11.13 -20.72 15.47
N ALA A 410 9.81 -20.89 15.35
CA ALA A 410 9.11 -22.15 15.59
C ALA A 410 9.41 -23.26 14.56
N ASP A 411 9.85 -22.94 13.34
CA ASP A 411 10.17 -23.93 12.29
C ASP A 411 11.68 -24.04 12.04
N SER A 412 12.42 -24.45 13.07
CA SER A 412 13.88 -24.70 13.02
C SER A 412 14.30 -25.87 12.10
N SER A 413 13.39 -26.41 11.28
CA SER A 413 13.68 -27.42 10.27
C SER A 413 14.21 -26.83 8.94
N ARG A 414 13.97 -25.53 8.69
CA ARG A 414 14.30 -24.85 7.41
C ARG A 414 15.67 -24.17 7.45
N MET A 415 16.72 -24.98 7.49
CA MET A 415 18.09 -24.48 7.22
C MET A 415 18.20 -23.95 5.79
N LEU A 416 18.77 -22.76 5.63
CA LEU A 416 19.03 -22.15 4.34
C LEU A 416 20.34 -22.71 3.76
N THR A 417 20.29 -23.31 2.58
CA THR A 417 21.51 -23.67 1.84
C THR A 417 22.24 -22.38 1.41
N VAL A 418 23.55 -22.34 1.59
CA VAL A 418 24.45 -21.25 1.17
C VAL A 418 25.77 -21.83 0.65
N TYR A 419 26.47 -21.05 -0.16
CA TYR A 419 27.76 -21.40 -0.77
C TYR A 419 28.83 -20.42 -0.31
N ARG A 420 30.12 -20.81 -0.36
CA ARG A 420 31.22 -19.85 -0.20
C ARG A 420 31.24 -18.90 -1.39
N ARG A 421 31.30 -17.59 -1.10
CA ARG A 421 31.28 -16.53 -2.10
C ARG A 421 32.51 -16.59 -3.01
N GLY A 422 33.70 -16.89 -2.47
CA GLY A 422 34.91 -17.10 -3.26
C GLY A 422 34.77 -18.24 -4.28
N ASP A 423 34.09 -19.34 -3.93
CA ASP A 423 33.89 -20.49 -4.83
C ASP A 423 32.84 -20.19 -5.91
N VAL A 424 31.74 -19.52 -5.54
CA VAL A 424 30.75 -18.96 -6.48
C VAL A 424 31.39 -17.98 -7.45
N GLU A 425 32.30 -17.14 -6.97
CA GLU A 425 32.99 -16.13 -7.77
C GLU A 425 33.99 -16.76 -8.76
N LYS A 426 34.78 -17.74 -8.32
CA LYS A 426 35.63 -18.56 -9.23
C LYS A 426 34.80 -19.27 -10.29
N ARG A 427 33.71 -19.94 -9.89
CA ARG A 427 32.79 -20.63 -10.81
C ARG A 427 32.17 -19.67 -11.83
N ALA A 428 31.85 -18.44 -11.43
CA ALA A 428 31.38 -17.42 -12.35
C ALA A 428 32.46 -16.97 -13.34
N TYR A 429 33.71 -16.83 -12.90
CA TYR A 429 34.81 -16.51 -13.82
C TYR A 429 35.14 -17.66 -14.78
N GLU A 430 34.96 -18.92 -14.39
CA GLU A 430 35.02 -20.07 -15.30
C GLU A 430 33.90 -20.03 -16.36
N VAL A 431 32.65 -19.82 -15.93
CA VAL A 431 31.47 -19.81 -16.82
C VAL A 431 31.51 -18.64 -17.81
N TRP A 432 31.93 -17.46 -17.37
CA TRP A 432 31.92 -16.23 -18.16
C TRP A 432 33.27 -15.88 -18.83
N GLY A 433 34.33 -16.66 -18.58
CA GLY A 433 35.66 -16.42 -19.15
C GLY A 433 36.37 -15.18 -18.58
N GLY A 434 36.11 -14.84 -17.32
CA GLY A 434 36.76 -13.75 -16.59
C GLY A 434 35.83 -12.63 -16.09
N PRO A 435 36.37 -11.70 -15.25
CA PRO A 435 35.57 -10.71 -14.54
C PRO A 435 34.93 -9.64 -15.45
N GLU A 436 35.62 -9.23 -16.52
CA GLU A 436 35.12 -8.19 -17.43
C GLU A 436 33.94 -8.66 -18.28
N ASN A 437 33.94 -9.93 -18.73
CA ASN A 437 32.81 -10.52 -19.44
C ASN A 437 31.57 -10.63 -18.54
N LEU A 438 31.74 -11.09 -17.29
CA LEU A 438 30.67 -11.10 -16.30
C LEU A 438 30.12 -9.68 -16.04
N ARG A 439 30.99 -8.67 -16.04
CA ARG A 439 30.60 -7.26 -15.91
C ARG A 439 29.79 -6.76 -17.12
N LYS A 440 30.22 -7.12 -18.33
CA LYS A 440 29.54 -6.76 -19.57
C LYS A 440 28.17 -7.41 -19.67
N GLU A 441 28.07 -8.72 -19.42
CA GLU A 441 26.81 -9.46 -19.38
C GLU A 441 25.84 -8.87 -18.35
N LYS A 442 26.33 -8.50 -17.15
CA LYS A 442 25.52 -7.79 -16.14
C LYS A 442 24.97 -6.46 -16.65
N ALA A 443 25.77 -5.67 -17.36
CA ALA A 443 25.33 -4.39 -17.92
C ALA A 443 24.30 -4.59 -19.05
N GLU A 444 24.52 -5.56 -19.94
CA GLU A 444 23.60 -5.90 -21.02
C GLU A 444 22.28 -6.48 -20.48
N ARG A 445 22.32 -7.38 -19.50
CA ARG A 445 21.12 -7.87 -18.81
C ARG A 445 20.41 -6.81 -17.98
N ALA A 446 21.13 -5.90 -17.32
CA ALA A 446 20.49 -4.79 -16.60
C ALA A 446 19.74 -3.85 -17.55
N LYS A 447 20.29 -3.60 -18.75
CA LYS A 447 19.61 -2.84 -19.80
C LYS A 447 18.41 -3.60 -20.35
N ALA A 448 18.56 -4.88 -20.67
CA ALA A 448 17.47 -5.74 -21.10
C ALA A 448 16.36 -5.85 -20.02
N LEU A 449 16.70 -5.83 -18.72
CA LEU A 449 15.71 -5.80 -17.64
C LEU A 449 14.98 -4.46 -17.57
N GLN A 450 15.61 -3.32 -17.91
CA GLN A 450 14.90 -2.05 -18.02
C GLN A 450 13.92 -2.06 -19.18
N ASP A 451 14.36 -2.53 -20.35
CA ASP A 451 13.52 -2.68 -21.54
C ASP A 451 12.36 -3.69 -21.29
N GLU A 452 12.64 -4.79 -20.56
CA GLU A 452 11.65 -5.80 -20.16
C GLU A 452 10.70 -5.28 -19.06
N ASP A 453 11.16 -4.54 -18.05
CA ASP A 453 10.29 -3.92 -17.04
C ASP A 453 9.40 -2.84 -17.65
N GLU A 454 9.86 -2.12 -18.69
CA GLU A 454 9.05 -1.19 -19.46
C GLU A 454 7.95 -1.93 -20.26
N ALA A 455 8.29 -3.01 -20.96
CA ALA A 455 7.31 -3.87 -21.64
C ALA A 455 6.33 -4.55 -20.65
N LYS A 456 6.83 -5.06 -19.53
CA LYS A 456 6.06 -5.65 -18.42
C LYS A 456 5.15 -4.62 -17.76
N PHE A 457 5.55 -3.35 -17.65
CA PHE A 457 4.71 -2.27 -17.16
C PHE A 457 3.53 -2.00 -18.11
N VAL A 458 3.78 -1.97 -19.43
CA VAL A 458 2.73 -1.87 -20.46
C VAL A 458 1.76 -3.06 -20.38
N LEU A 459 2.28 -4.28 -20.29
CA LEU A 459 1.47 -5.51 -20.20
C LEU A 459 0.67 -5.59 -18.89
N LYS A 460 1.29 -5.27 -17.75
CA LYS A 460 0.62 -5.21 -16.44
C LYS A 460 -0.51 -4.19 -16.43
N ARG A 461 -0.35 -3.07 -17.12
CA ARG A 461 -1.38 -2.05 -17.31
C ARG A 461 -2.54 -2.59 -18.17
N PHE A 462 -2.24 -3.21 -19.32
CA PHE A 462 -3.21 -3.87 -20.19
C PHE A 462 -4.07 -4.91 -19.41
N ILE A 463 -3.41 -5.80 -18.66
CA ILE A 463 -4.07 -6.81 -17.82
C ILE A 463 -4.91 -6.16 -16.71
N THR A 464 -4.42 -5.09 -16.06
CA THR A 464 -5.16 -4.40 -14.99
C THR A 464 -6.43 -3.71 -15.52
N GLU A 465 -6.39 -3.18 -16.74
CA GLU A 465 -7.54 -2.57 -17.42
C GLU A 465 -8.60 -3.63 -17.78
N HIS A 466 -8.18 -4.80 -18.29
CA HIS A 466 -9.06 -5.94 -18.55
C HIS A 466 -9.58 -6.60 -17.26
N GLN A 467 -8.77 -6.72 -16.20
CA GLN A 467 -9.20 -7.14 -14.87
C GLN A 467 -10.30 -6.22 -14.31
N LYS A 468 -10.21 -4.90 -14.53
CA LYS A 468 -11.30 -3.98 -14.16
C LYS A 468 -12.61 -4.30 -14.86
N ARG A 469 -12.58 -4.62 -16.17
CA ARG A 469 -13.78 -5.03 -16.92
C ARG A 469 -14.32 -6.40 -16.50
N LEU A 470 -13.45 -7.40 -16.33
CA LEU A 470 -13.84 -8.75 -15.87
C LEU A 470 -14.33 -8.77 -14.42
N SER A 471 -13.78 -7.94 -13.53
CA SER A 471 -14.25 -7.84 -12.14
C SER A 471 -15.65 -7.23 -12.01
N LEU A 472 -16.11 -6.44 -13.00
CA LEU A 472 -17.50 -5.97 -13.06
C LEU A 472 -18.48 -7.10 -13.37
N LEU A 473 -18.04 -8.17 -14.05
CA LEU A 473 -18.81 -9.39 -14.31
C LEU A 473 -18.68 -10.41 -13.16
N GLU A 474 -17.49 -10.53 -12.55
CA GLU A 474 -17.22 -11.47 -11.45
C GLU A 474 -17.81 -11.03 -10.08
N ASN A 475 -18.26 -9.78 -9.92
CA ASN A 475 -18.96 -9.34 -8.69
C ASN A 475 -20.27 -10.13 -8.39
N ALA A 476 -20.67 -11.07 -9.26
CA ALA A 476 -21.71 -12.07 -9.01
C ALA A 476 -21.27 -13.28 -8.13
N SER A 477 -19.98 -13.54 -7.90
CA SER A 477 -19.48 -14.68 -7.10
C SER A 477 -18.63 -14.25 -5.90
N PHE A 478 -19.12 -14.46 -4.69
CA PHE A 478 -18.72 -13.67 -3.51
C PHE A 478 -18.57 -14.50 -2.22
N ASP A 479 -17.36 -15.04 -1.96
CA ASP A 479 -17.06 -15.73 -0.69
C ASP A 479 -15.81 -15.28 0.07
N ASN A 480 -14.65 -15.12 -0.58
CA ASN A 480 -13.39 -15.02 0.16
C ASN A 480 -13.26 -13.74 1.05
N ARG A 481 -13.93 -12.63 0.68
CA ARG A 481 -13.99 -11.40 1.51
C ARG A 481 -14.94 -11.49 2.72
N LYS A 482 -15.88 -12.44 2.76
CA LYS A 482 -16.81 -12.64 3.89
C LYS A 482 -16.12 -13.31 5.08
N SER A 483 -15.20 -14.25 4.82
CA SER A 483 -14.46 -15.00 5.85
C SER A 483 -13.68 -14.07 6.79
N VAL A 484 -12.82 -13.20 6.25
CA VAL A 484 -12.00 -12.27 7.06
C VAL A 484 -12.88 -11.27 7.82
N LYS A 485 -13.95 -10.74 7.21
CA LYS A 485 -14.87 -9.83 7.91
C LYS A 485 -15.60 -10.50 9.08
N ARG A 486 -16.05 -11.76 8.92
CA ARG A 486 -16.70 -12.51 10.03
C ARG A 486 -15.78 -12.66 11.23
N ASN A 487 -14.50 -12.98 11.03
CA ASN A 487 -13.56 -13.26 12.14
C ASN A 487 -13.18 -12.03 12.97
N VAL A 488 -13.30 -10.81 12.42
CA VAL A 488 -13.12 -9.54 13.17
C VAL A 488 -14.37 -9.21 14.01
N LEU A 489 -15.55 -9.51 13.49
CA LEU A 489 -16.85 -9.28 14.15
C LEU A 489 -17.15 -10.29 15.28
N THR A 490 -16.48 -11.45 15.30
CA THR A 490 -16.72 -12.50 16.31
C THR A 490 -15.82 -12.40 17.55
N THR A 491 -14.72 -11.65 17.49
CA THR A 491 -13.84 -11.41 18.64
C THR A 491 -14.56 -10.59 19.72
N SER A 492 -14.29 -10.83 21.01
CA SER A 492 -15.04 -10.20 22.11
C SER A 492 -15.00 -8.67 22.05
N SER A 493 -13.80 -8.10 21.87
CA SER A 493 -13.60 -6.66 21.71
C SER A 493 -14.19 -6.11 20.39
N GLY A 494 -14.27 -6.93 19.34
CA GLY A 494 -14.92 -6.56 18.07
C GLY A 494 -16.44 -6.42 18.20
N LYS A 495 -17.08 -7.27 19.01
CA LYS A 495 -18.51 -7.16 19.32
C LYS A 495 -18.84 -5.88 20.08
N VAL A 496 -18.04 -5.52 21.08
CA VAL A 496 -18.23 -4.30 21.88
C VAL A 496 -18.09 -3.05 21.01
N VAL A 497 -17.01 -2.92 20.24
CA VAL A 497 -16.78 -1.76 19.36
C VAL A 497 -17.88 -1.63 18.31
N VAL A 498 -18.34 -2.73 17.69
CA VAL A 498 -19.41 -2.67 16.69
C VAL A 498 -20.78 -2.35 17.31
N ALA A 499 -21.05 -2.79 18.54
CA ALA A 499 -22.25 -2.37 19.27
C ALA A 499 -22.21 -0.86 19.59
N ALA A 500 -21.06 -0.34 20.05
CA ALA A 500 -20.88 1.09 20.30
C ALA A 500 -21.07 1.94 19.03
N VAL A 501 -20.50 1.52 17.89
CA VAL A 501 -20.74 2.18 16.58
C VAL A 501 -22.23 2.25 16.25
N LEU A 502 -22.97 1.14 16.41
CA LEU A 502 -24.40 1.08 16.05
C LEU A 502 -25.26 1.93 16.99
N ILE A 503 -24.97 1.91 18.29
CA ILE A 503 -25.72 2.66 19.30
C ILE A 503 -25.42 4.16 19.17
N ASN A 504 -24.16 4.57 19.09
CA ASN A 504 -23.79 5.99 19.02
C ASN A 504 -24.23 6.61 17.67
N ALA A 505 -24.17 5.86 16.56
CA ALA A 505 -24.77 6.30 15.29
C ALA A 505 -26.30 6.46 15.38
N THR A 506 -26.98 5.60 16.15
CA THR A 506 -28.44 5.73 16.38
C THR A 506 -28.74 6.97 17.23
N ASN A 507 -27.98 7.21 18.31
CA ASN A 507 -28.08 8.42 19.11
C ASN A 507 -27.85 9.68 18.26
N ALA A 508 -26.81 9.70 17.43
CA ALA A 508 -26.51 10.82 16.53
C ALA A 508 -27.65 11.12 15.56
N VAL A 509 -28.26 10.09 14.97
CA VAL A 509 -29.44 10.24 14.09
C VAL A 509 -30.65 10.79 14.87
N VAL A 510 -30.94 10.25 16.04
CA VAL A 510 -32.08 10.69 16.88
C VAL A 510 -31.89 12.14 17.34
N LYS A 511 -30.70 12.51 17.84
CA LYS A 511 -30.35 13.88 18.25
C LYS A 511 -30.42 14.86 17.07
N THR A 512 -29.90 14.48 15.89
CA THR A 512 -29.97 15.30 14.66
C THR A 512 -31.41 15.51 14.19
N ILE A 513 -32.26 14.47 14.22
CA ILE A 513 -33.68 14.59 13.89
C ILE A 513 -34.41 15.48 14.90
N GLY A 514 -34.14 15.31 16.20
CA GLY A 514 -34.68 16.15 17.27
C GLY A 514 -34.33 17.63 17.10
N TRP A 515 -33.08 17.92 16.73
CA TRP A 515 -32.66 19.27 16.35
C TRP A 515 -33.43 19.80 15.13
N LEU A 516 -33.48 19.04 14.02
CA LEU A 516 -34.16 19.48 12.79
C LEU A 516 -35.65 19.79 12.98
N PHE A 517 -36.33 19.10 13.91
CA PHE A 517 -37.73 19.38 14.25
C PHE A 517 -37.93 20.55 15.23
N THR A 518 -36.96 20.81 16.11
CA THR A 518 -37.09 21.85 17.16
C THR A 518 -36.44 23.18 16.79
N GLY A 519 -35.45 23.18 15.90
CA GLY A 519 -34.60 24.35 15.60
C GLY A 519 -33.65 24.76 16.74
N SER A 520 -33.67 24.06 17.89
CA SER A 520 -32.99 24.50 19.11
C SER A 520 -31.46 24.45 18.99
N ALA A 521 -30.80 25.56 19.34
CA ALA A 521 -29.34 25.68 19.32
C ALA A 521 -28.64 24.72 20.32
N SER A 522 -29.29 24.41 21.45
CA SER A 522 -28.81 23.42 22.42
C SER A 522 -28.81 22.01 21.80
N LEU A 523 -29.91 21.62 21.15
CA LEU A 523 -30.02 20.33 20.46
C LEU A 523 -29.11 20.22 19.22
N PHE A 524 -28.78 21.35 18.57
CA PHE A 524 -27.74 21.37 17.53
C PHE A 524 -26.37 20.97 18.09
N SER A 525 -25.96 21.57 19.21
CA SER A 525 -24.67 21.25 19.87
C SER A 525 -24.61 19.77 20.28
N GLU A 526 -25.70 19.25 20.84
CA GLU A 526 -25.82 17.85 21.25
C GLU A 526 -25.80 16.87 20.06
N ALA A 527 -26.40 17.26 18.93
CA ALA A 527 -26.31 16.48 17.68
C ALA A 527 -24.88 16.48 17.10
N VAL A 528 -24.19 17.63 17.10
CA VAL A 528 -22.78 17.74 16.66
C VAL A 528 -21.86 16.88 17.53
N HIS A 529 -22.09 16.85 18.85
CA HIS A 529 -21.33 16.00 19.76
C HIS A 529 -21.44 14.52 19.39
N SER A 530 -22.64 13.96 19.27
CA SER A 530 -22.81 12.53 18.93
C SER A 530 -22.42 12.18 17.49
N ILE A 531 -22.39 13.14 16.56
CA ILE A 531 -21.75 12.96 15.25
C ILE A 531 -20.24 12.78 15.42
N ALA A 532 -19.58 13.60 16.25
CA ALA A 532 -18.15 13.46 16.55
C ALA A 532 -17.84 12.11 17.21
N ASP A 533 -18.65 11.66 18.16
CA ASP A 533 -18.50 10.34 18.80
C ASP A 533 -18.67 9.20 17.78
N THR A 534 -19.66 9.31 16.88
CA THR A 534 -19.82 8.35 15.77
C THR A 534 -18.58 8.31 14.87
N CYS A 535 -17.95 9.46 14.58
CA CYS A 535 -16.69 9.52 13.85
C CYS A 535 -15.52 8.87 14.62
N ASN A 536 -15.43 9.09 15.94
CA ASN A 536 -14.42 8.47 16.81
C ASN A 536 -14.55 6.93 16.80
N GLN A 537 -15.77 6.40 16.97
CA GLN A 537 -16.05 4.96 16.93
C GLN A 537 -15.69 4.33 15.57
N LEU A 538 -15.84 5.05 14.46
CA LEU A 538 -15.37 4.61 13.14
C LEU A 538 -13.83 4.56 13.04
N ILE A 539 -13.11 5.50 13.66
CA ILE A 539 -11.64 5.51 13.73
C ILE A 539 -11.13 4.30 14.54
N LEU A 540 -11.72 4.01 15.69
CA LEU A 540 -11.41 2.84 16.51
C LEU A 540 -11.67 1.52 15.75
N THR A 541 -12.80 1.45 15.04
CA THR A 541 -13.16 0.29 14.20
C THR A 541 -12.16 0.07 13.07
N PHE A 542 -11.72 1.14 12.41
CA PHE A 542 -10.68 1.06 11.38
C PHE A 542 -9.34 0.58 11.95
N GLY A 543 -8.96 1.07 13.14
CA GLY A 543 -7.77 0.62 13.85
C GLY A 543 -7.80 -0.87 14.19
N LEU A 544 -8.92 -1.35 14.74
CA LEU A 544 -9.14 -2.79 15.02
C LEU A 544 -9.09 -3.64 13.75
N TRP A 545 -9.75 -3.21 12.68
CA TRP A 545 -9.75 -3.93 11.41
C TRP A 545 -8.34 -4.04 10.82
N LYS A 546 -7.56 -2.97 10.90
CA LYS A 546 -6.20 -2.92 10.35
C LYS A 546 -5.18 -3.64 11.25
N SER A 547 -5.39 -3.71 12.56
CA SER A 547 -4.44 -4.37 13.48
C SER A 547 -4.42 -5.91 13.35
N ILE A 548 -5.54 -6.51 12.95
CA ILE A 548 -5.68 -7.96 12.71
C ILE A 548 -4.97 -8.42 11.42
N LYS A 549 -4.45 -7.48 10.61
CA LYS A 549 -3.70 -7.80 9.39
C LYS A 549 -2.37 -8.49 9.73
N LYS A 550 -2.08 -9.61 9.04
CA LYS A 550 -0.82 -10.36 9.20
C LYS A 550 0.42 -9.51 8.84
N PRO A 551 1.59 -9.84 9.45
CA PRO A 551 2.88 -9.24 9.08
C PRO A 551 3.22 -9.38 7.59
N ASN A 552 4.10 -8.49 7.12
CA ASN A 552 4.65 -8.49 5.76
C ASN A 552 6.03 -7.80 5.75
N PRO A 553 6.81 -7.85 4.66
CA PRO A 553 8.18 -7.30 4.65
C PRO A 553 8.31 -5.82 5.04
N ALA A 554 7.29 -4.99 4.81
CA ALA A 554 7.30 -3.59 5.23
C ALA A 554 6.90 -3.38 6.71
N HIS A 555 6.26 -4.37 7.33
CA HIS A 555 5.80 -4.36 8.72
C HIS A 555 6.06 -5.75 9.35
N PRO A 556 7.33 -6.09 9.69
CA PRO A 556 7.73 -7.45 10.08
C PRO A 556 7.04 -7.95 11.36
N TYR A 557 6.70 -7.05 12.27
CA TYR A 557 6.00 -7.34 13.52
C TYR A 557 4.46 -7.29 13.40
N GLY A 558 3.92 -7.02 12.21
CA GLY A 558 2.48 -6.89 11.99
C GLY A 558 1.94 -5.49 12.21
N TYR A 559 0.65 -5.40 12.55
CA TYR A 559 -0.09 -4.14 12.67
C TYR A 559 -0.74 -3.94 14.04
N SER A 560 -0.39 -4.73 15.07
CA SER A 560 -0.98 -4.65 16.42
C SER A 560 -1.09 -3.22 16.93
N ASN A 561 0.00 -2.45 16.84
CA ASN A 561 0.10 -1.06 17.29
C ASN A 561 -0.89 -0.08 16.64
N MET A 562 -1.56 -0.48 15.55
CA MET A 562 -2.59 0.35 14.91
C MET A 562 -3.78 0.65 15.83
N THR A 563 -4.06 -0.19 16.84
CA THR A 563 -5.10 0.08 17.84
C THR A 563 -4.72 1.27 18.73
N TYR A 564 -3.49 1.33 19.23
CA TYR A 564 -2.99 2.49 19.98
C TYR A 564 -2.95 3.76 19.13
N ILE A 565 -2.58 3.66 17.85
CA ILE A 565 -2.62 4.81 16.91
C ILE A 565 -4.05 5.31 16.71
N SER A 566 -5.04 4.44 16.48
CA SER A 566 -6.44 4.86 16.35
C SER A 566 -6.99 5.45 17.63
N SER A 567 -6.67 4.86 18.79
CA SER A 567 -7.10 5.36 20.10
C SER A 567 -6.47 6.71 20.45
N LEU A 568 -5.20 6.95 20.08
CA LEU A 568 -4.56 8.25 20.21
C LEU A 568 -5.23 9.32 19.34
N ILE A 569 -5.52 9.02 18.07
CA ILE A 569 -6.25 9.93 17.16
C ILE A 569 -7.64 10.23 17.73
N SER A 570 -8.34 9.23 18.25
CA SER A 570 -9.64 9.38 18.93
C SER A 570 -9.53 10.30 20.15
N GLY A 571 -8.53 10.09 21.02
CA GLY A 571 -8.30 10.95 22.20
C GLY A 571 -8.02 12.41 21.83
N VAL A 572 -7.23 12.67 20.79
CA VAL A 572 -7.01 14.02 20.27
C VAL A 572 -8.31 14.61 19.70
N GLY A 573 -9.14 13.80 19.04
CA GLY A 573 -10.48 14.19 18.58
C GLY A 573 -11.41 14.62 19.73
N ILE A 574 -11.53 13.79 20.77
CA ILE A 574 -12.34 14.08 21.98
C ILE A 574 -11.81 15.34 22.70
N PHE A 575 -10.49 15.54 22.76
CA PHE A 575 -9.90 16.75 23.34
C PHE A 575 -10.28 17.99 22.51
N CYS A 576 -9.94 18.01 21.21
CA CYS A 576 -10.13 19.19 20.37
C CYS A 576 -11.60 19.54 20.13
N PHE A 577 -12.45 18.54 19.83
CA PHE A 577 -13.87 18.77 19.53
C PHE A 577 -14.72 18.72 20.78
N GLY A 578 -14.63 17.66 21.60
CA GLY A 578 -15.46 17.52 22.80
C GLY A 578 -15.17 18.58 23.86
N THR A 579 -13.92 18.69 24.31
CA THR A 579 -13.55 19.70 25.33
C THR A 579 -13.64 21.12 24.77
N GLY A 580 -13.14 21.33 23.55
CA GLY A 580 -13.14 22.63 22.88
C GLY A 580 -14.54 23.21 22.68
N LEU A 581 -15.49 22.42 22.17
CA LEU A 581 -16.87 22.88 21.96
C LEU A 581 -17.62 23.08 23.27
N ALA A 582 -17.46 22.20 24.26
CA ALA A 582 -18.10 22.34 25.57
C ALA A 582 -17.66 23.62 26.30
N TRP A 583 -16.35 23.93 26.28
CA TRP A 583 -15.83 25.18 26.82
C TRP A 583 -16.24 26.41 25.99
N TYR A 584 -16.20 26.32 24.66
CA TYR A 584 -16.67 27.40 23.79
C TYR A 584 -18.13 27.74 24.08
N HIS A 585 -19.02 26.74 24.18
CA HIS A 585 -20.43 26.95 24.49
C HIS A 585 -20.63 27.55 25.89
N GLY A 586 -19.98 26.99 26.92
CA GLY A 586 -20.06 27.52 28.28
C GLY A 586 -19.60 28.97 28.40
N ILE A 587 -18.50 29.35 27.73
CA ILE A 587 -18.02 30.74 27.69
C ILE A 587 -18.99 31.62 26.88
N LEU A 588 -19.51 31.13 25.74
CA LEU A 588 -20.42 31.88 24.89
C LEU A 588 -21.72 32.22 25.63
N VAL A 589 -22.31 31.29 26.39
CA VAL A 589 -23.53 31.51 27.18
C VAL A 589 -23.29 32.48 28.34
N LEU A 590 -22.09 32.49 28.95
CA LEU A 590 -21.70 33.49 29.96
C LEU A 590 -21.57 34.91 29.37
N LEU A 591 -21.09 35.03 28.13
CA LEU A 591 -20.92 36.32 27.45
C LEU A 591 -22.21 36.84 26.79
N HIS A 592 -23.04 35.92 26.29
CA HIS A 592 -24.28 36.18 25.59
C HIS A 592 -25.40 35.28 26.13
N PRO A 593 -26.00 35.64 27.28
CA PRO A 593 -27.12 34.90 27.86
C PRO A 593 -28.28 34.80 26.86
N GLN A 594 -28.65 33.57 26.50
CA GLN A 594 -29.83 33.26 25.69
C GLN A 594 -30.83 32.45 26.52
N GLU A 595 -32.13 32.66 26.30
CA GLU A 595 -33.17 31.88 26.97
C GLU A 595 -33.28 30.48 26.34
N MET A 596 -33.43 29.44 27.17
CA MET A 596 -33.49 28.05 26.69
C MET A 596 -34.85 27.72 26.07
N GLU A 597 -34.95 27.80 24.75
CA GLU A 597 -36.14 27.33 24.04
C GLU A 597 -36.27 25.79 24.07
N SER A 598 -37.41 25.32 24.60
CA SER A 598 -37.89 23.93 24.60
C SER A 598 -37.14 22.90 25.46
N ILE A 599 -36.96 23.23 26.74
CA ILE A 599 -36.39 22.37 27.79
C ILE A 599 -36.97 20.93 27.82
N PHE A 600 -38.26 20.76 27.52
CA PHE A 600 -38.92 19.44 27.50
C PHE A 600 -38.30 18.46 26.48
N TRP A 601 -38.01 18.91 25.26
CA TRP A 601 -37.40 18.05 24.25
C TRP A 601 -35.92 17.77 24.58
N GLY A 602 -35.22 18.75 25.14
CA GLY A 602 -33.86 18.58 25.67
C GLY A 602 -33.77 17.46 26.71
N LEU A 603 -34.55 17.55 27.79
CA LEU A 603 -34.58 16.54 28.84
C LEU A 603 -35.01 15.15 28.34
N THR A 604 -35.95 15.09 27.39
CA THR A 604 -36.40 13.81 26.80
C THR A 604 -35.28 13.13 25.99
N LEU A 605 -34.52 13.91 25.19
CA LEU A 605 -33.41 13.40 24.40
C LEU A 605 -32.19 13.03 25.26
N LEU A 606 -31.89 13.81 26.31
CA LEU A 606 -30.87 13.46 27.31
C LEU A 606 -31.23 12.16 28.04
N GLY A 607 -32.49 11.98 28.46
CA GLY A 607 -32.95 10.75 29.10
C GLY A 607 -32.84 9.51 28.21
N GLY A 608 -33.15 9.64 26.91
CA GLY A 608 -32.93 8.57 25.92
C GLY A 608 -31.45 8.22 25.74
N SER A 609 -30.59 9.24 25.73
CA SER A 609 -29.13 9.11 25.58
C SER A 609 -28.50 8.41 26.78
N LEU A 610 -28.90 8.78 28.00
CA LEU A 610 -28.45 8.14 29.24
C LEU A 610 -28.71 6.63 29.28
N ILE A 611 -29.82 6.18 28.68
CA ILE A 611 -30.17 4.75 28.61
C ILE A 611 -29.28 4.02 27.59
N SER A 612 -29.05 4.60 26.42
CA SER A 612 -28.27 3.96 25.35
C SER A 612 -26.76 3.98 25.64
N GLU A 613 -26.22 5.11 26.11
CA GLU A 613 -24.82 5.26 26.55
C GLU A 613 -24.55 4.45 27.83
N GLY A 614 -25.53 4.35 28.74
CA GLY A 614 -25.46 3.44 29.89
C GLY A 614 -25.38 1.96 29.49
N ALA A 615 -26.01 1.57 28.37
CA ALA A 615 -25.94 0.21 27.85
C ALA A 615 -24.58 -0.12 27.20
N THR A 616 -23.99 0.80 26.44
CA THR A 616 -22.64 0.62 25.87
C THR A 616 -21.57 0.61 26.96
N LEU A 617 -21.68 1.52 27.95
CA LEU A 617 -20.84 1.55 29.15
C LEU A 617 -20.87 0.20 29.89
N TYR A 618 -22.06 -0.37 30.12
CA TYR A 618 -22.20 -1.68 30.77
C TYR A 618 -21.52 -2.82 29.98
N MET A 619 -21.61 -2.80 28.65
CA MET A 619 -20.92 -3.76 27.78
C MET A 619 -19.39 -3.62 27.88
N ALA A 620 -18.87 -2.39 27.87
CA ALA A 620 -17.43 -2.13 27.99
C ALA A 620 -16.87 -2.52 29.37
N VAL A 621 -17.59 -2.20 30.46
CA VAL A 621 -17.24 -2.59 31.84
C VAL A 621 -17.15 -4.12 31.97
N ASN A 622 -18.09 -4.87 31.38
CA ASN A 622 -18.08 -6.33 31.46
C ASN A 622 -16.93 -6.98 30.68
N GLU A 623 -16.62 -6.49 29.47
CA GLU A 623 -15.48 -6.97 28.67
C GLU A 623 -14.14 -6.70 29.39
N ILE A 624 -13.97 -5.51 29.97
CA ILE A 624 -12.75 -5.15 30.72
C ILE A 624 -12.65 -5.95 32.03
N ARG A 625 -13.76 -6.14 32.76
CA ARG A 625 -13.78 -6.97 33.97
C ARG A 625 -13.43 -8.43 33.69
N ALA A 626 -13.91 -8.98 32.56
CA ALA A 626 -13.54 -10.33 32.12
C ALA A 626 -12.04 -10.42 31.78
N ALA A 627 -11.52 -9.47 30.99
CA ALA A 627 -10.12 -9.46 30.57
C ALA A 627 -9.13 -9.19 31.71
N ALA A 628 -9.51 -8.35 32.68
CA ALA A 628 -8.73 -8.11 33.89
C ALA A 628 -8.63 -9.37 34.76
N LYS A 629 -9.74 -10.12 34.90
CA LYS A 629 -9.75 -11.42 35.61
C LYS A 629 -8.91 -12.49 34.90
N GLU A 630 -8.91 -12.51 33.56
CA GLU A 630 -8.07 -13.41 32.75
C GLU A 630 -6.57 -13.10 32.91
N SER A 631 -6.22 -11.86 33.25
CA SER A 631 -4.84 -11.39 33.43
C SER A 631 -4.38 -11.36 34.90
N ASP A 632 -5.22 -11.81 35.84
CA ASP A 632 -5.06 -11.69 37.31
C ASP A 632 -4.82 -10.25 37.82
N MET A 633 -5.57 -9.29 37.28
CA MET A 633 -5.41 -7.86 37.56
C MET A 633 -6.66 -7.22 38.16
N LYS A 634 -6.46 -6.12 38.89
CA LYS A 634 -7.56 -5.23 39.30
C LYS A 634 -8.09 -4.44 38.10
N PHE A 635 -9.39 -4.15 38.09
CA PHE A 635 -10.06 -3.43 36.99
C PHE A 635 -9.35 -2.13 36.59
N TRP A 636 -9.07 -1.25 37.56
CA TRP A 636 -8.42 0.05 37.30
C TRP A 636 -6.95 -0.09 36.90
N GLU A 637 -6.28 -1.15 37.34
CA GLU A 637 -4.91 -1.45 36.95
C GLU A 637 -4.85 -1.86 35.48
N TYR A 638 -5.78 -2.72 35.04
CA TYR A 638 -5.95 -3.09 33.64
C TYR A 638 -6.31 -1.89 32.74
N VAL A 639 -7.19 -1.00 33.21
CA VAL A 639 -7.55 0.26 32.52
C VAL A 639 -6.36 1.20 32.37
N ASN A 640 -5.55 1.38 33.43
CA ASN A 640 -4.34 2.21 33.39
C ASN A 640 -3.25 1.60 32.49
N GLN A 641 -3.12 0.28 32.48
CA GLN A 641 -2.17 -0.40 31.60
C GLN A 641 -2.64 -0.37 30.13
N GLY A 642 -3.94 -0.38 29.85
CA GLY A 642 -4.47 -0.04 28.53
C GLY A 642 -4.35 -1.15 27.48
N TYR A 643 -4.18 -2.41 27.89
CA TYR A 643 -3.97 -3.59 27.03
C TYR A 643 -4.97 -3.76 25.87
N LYS A 644 -6.23 -3.32 26.06
CA LYS A 644 -7.28 -3.27 25.03
C LYS A 644 -7.66 -1.80 24.76
N PRO A 645 -6.82 -1.02 24.06
CA PRO A 645 -6.96 0.44 24.00
C PRO A 645 -8.30 0.88 23.39
N ASN A 646 -8.78 0.20 22.33
CA ASN A 646 -10.07 0.51 21.72
C ASN A 646 -11.25 0.35 22.69
N VAL A 647 -11.26 -0.71 23.52
CA VAL A 647 -12.33 -0.93 24.52
C VAL A 647 -12.18 0.05 25.68
N ASN A 648 -10.93 0.44 26.01
CA ASN A 648 -10.64 1.43 27.04
C ASN A 648 -11.13 2.83 26.64
N VAL A 649 -10.99 3.22 25.36
CA VAL A 649 -11.56 4.47 24.84
C VAL A 649 -13.09 4.44 24.95
N VAL A 650 -13.75 3.39 24.46
CA VAL A 650 -15.21 3.24 24.59
C VAL A 650 -15.67 3.33 26.05
N LEU A 651 -15.00 2.62 26.98
CA LEU A 651 -15.31 2.68 28.41
C LEU A 651 -15.28 4.13 28.94
N LEU A 652 -14.22 4.87 28.63
CA LEU A 652 -13.97 6.19 29.21
C LEU A 652 -14.80 7.28 28.53
N GLU A 653 -15.05 7.15 27.22
CA GLU A 653 -15.95 7.98 26.42
C GLU A 653 -17.38 7.85 26.95
N ASP A 654 -17.92 6.64 27.03
CA ASP A 654 -19.28 6.39 27.53
C ASP A 654 -19.43 6.76 29.02
N LEU A 655 -18.38 6.60 29.83
CA LEU A 655 -18.36 7.06 31.23
C LEU A 655 -18.40 8.59 31.32
N ALA A 656 -17.64 9.29 30.46
CA ALA A 656 -17.67 10.75 30.38
C ALA A 656 -19.03 11.26 29.89
N ALA A 657 -19.65 10.59 28.91
CA ALA A 657 -20.97 10.91 28.39
C ALA A 657 -22.05 10.74 29.47
N VAL A 658 -22.12 9.58 30.14
CA VAL A 658 -23.09 9.32 31.23
C VAL A 658 -22.94 10.32 32.39
N LEU A 659 -21.70 10.63 32.81
CA LEU A 659 -21.45 11.67 33.82
C LEU A 659 -21.83 13.07 33.31
N GLY A 660 -21.54 13.37 32.04
CA GLY A 660 -21.85 14.63 31.39
C GLY A 660 -23.35 14.88 31.28
N VAL A 661 -24.14 13.87 30.89
CA VAL A 661 -25.60 13.92 30.84
C VAL A 661 -26.20 14.14 32.24
N CYS A 662 -25.64 13.52 33.29
CA CYS A 662 -26.04 13.79 34.67
C CYS A 662 -25.76 15.25 35.09
N VAL A 663 -24.59 15.80 34.72
CA VAL A 663 -24.23 17.20 34.97
C VAL A 663 -25.16 18.14 34.19
N ALA A 664 -25.37 17.91 32.89
CA ALA A 664 -26.24 18.70 32.03
C ALA A 664 -27.69 18.71 32.56
N GLY A 665 -28.27 17.54 32.84
CA GLY A 665 -29.64 17.45 33.40
C GLY A 665 -29.79 18.21 34.73
N THR A 666 -28.77 18.17 35.59
CA THR A 666 -28.75 18.93 36.85
C THR A 666 -28.63 20.43 36.61
N ALA A 667 -27.75 20.84 35.68
CA ALA A 667 -27.50 22.23 35.32
C ALA A 667 -28.70 22.90 34.63
N MET A 668 -29.36 22.19 33.69
CA MET A 668 -30.61 22.63 33.07
C MET A 668 -31.75 22.71 34.10
N GLY A 669 -31.86 21.73 35.02
CA GLY A 669 -32.85 21.74 36.10
C GLY A 669 -32.67 22.91 37.08
N LEU A 670 -31.42 23.23 37.44
CA LEU A 670 -31.09 24.42 38.24
C LEU A 670 -31.38 25.72 37.48
N SER A 671 -31.08 25.76 36.18
CA SER A 671 -31.34 26.94 35.33
C SER A 671 -32.85 27.23 35.20
N LEU A 672 -33.67 26.17 35.12
CA LEU A 672 -35.13 26.27 35.17
C LEU A 672 -35.63 26.80 36.52
N TYR A 673 -35.08 26.30 37.63
CA TYR A 673 -35.49 26.71 38.98
C TYR A 673 -35.06 28.14 39.34
N LEU A 674 -33.88 28.57 38.87
CA LEU A 674 -33.30 29.88 39.14
C LEU A 674 -33.64 30.95 38.09
N HIS A 675 -34.37 30.58 37.03
CA HIS A 675 -34.67 31.43 35.86
C HIS A 675 -33.42 32.15 35.31
N SER A 676 -32.30 31.42 35.22
CA SER A 676 -31.01 31.96 34.79
C SER A 676 -30.23 30.94 33.97
N PRO A 677 -29.57 31.31 32.86
CA PRO A 677 -28.75 30.39 32.05
C PRO A 677 -27.35 30.15 32.64
N ILE A 678 -26.98 30.79 33.75
CA ILE A 678 -25.65 30.67 34.36
C ILE A 678 -25.33 29.23 34.82
N PRO A 679 -26.24 28.47 35.47
CA PRO A 679 -25.95 27.10 35.88
C PRO A 679 -25.68 26.17 34.69
N ASP A 680 -26.39 26.33 33.58
CA ASP A 680 -26.19 25.57 32.32
C ASP A 680 -24.81 25.84 31.70
N ALA A 681 -24.40 27.11 31.69
CA ALA A 681 -23.06 27.51 31.24
C ALA A 681 -21.94 26.91 32.12
N ILE A 682 -22.14 26.90 33.44
CA ILE A 682 -21.22 26.24 34.39
C ILE A 682 -21.22 24.72 34.17
N GLY A 683 -22.38 24.11 33.93
CA GLY A 683 -22.49 22.70 33.56
C GLY A 683 -21.66 22.35 32.34
N SER A 684 -21.76 23.16 31.27
CA SER A 684 -20.97 23.01 30.04
C SER A 684 -19.45 23.09 30.30
N LEU A 685 -19.00 24.00 31.17
CA LEU A 685 -17.58 24.08 31.57
C LEU A 685 -17.11 22.84 32.34
N ILE A 686 -17.93 22.32 33.25
CA ILE A 686 -17.66 21.10 34.03
C ILE A 686 -17.57 19.89 33.09
N ILE A 687 -18.52 19.75 32.15
CA ILE A 687 -18.53 18.70 31.12
C ILE A 687 -17.23 18.75 30.30
N GLY A 688 -16.83 19.94 29.83
CA GLY A 688 -15.55 20.12 29.15
C GLY A 688 -14.35 19.68 29.99
N CYS A 689 -14.33 19.96 31.30
CA CYS A 689 -13.26 19.48 32.19
C CYS A 689 -13.23 17.95 32.33
N ILE A 690 -14.41 17.29 32.38
CA ILE A 690 -14.52 15.82 32.43
C ILE A 690 -13.97 15.20 31.13
N LEU A 691 -14.43 15.67 29.96
CA LEU A 691 -13.93 15.20 28.66
C LEU A 691 -12.43 15.48 28.52
N GLY A 692 -11.95 16.65 28.95
CA GLY A 692 -10.54 17.04 28.86
C GLY A 692 -9.64 16.14 29.70
N GLY A 693 -10.07 15.78 30.91
CA GLY A 693 -9.38 14.82 31.78
C GLY A 693 -9.31 13.41 31.17
N VAL A 694 -10.45 12.91 30.68
CA VAL A 694 -10.54 11.59 30.02
C VAL A 694 -9.70 11.55 28.74
N ALA A 695 -9.80 12.55 27.89
CA ALA A 695 -9.03 12.63 26.64
C ALA A 695 -7.53 12.74 26.91
N SER A 696 -7.11 13.53 27.91
CA SER A 696 -5.70 13.62 28.33
C SER A 696 -5.16 12.27 28.81
N PHE A 697 -5.95 11.52 29.58
CA PHE A 697 -5.60 10.17 30.01
C PHE A 697 -5.51 9.18 28.84
N ILE A 698 -6.43 9.24 27.87
CA ILE A 698 -6.39 8.44 26.63
C ILE A 698 -5.12 8.77 25.83
N ILE A 699 -4.79 10.05 25.65
CA ILE A 699 -3.59 10.49 24.93
C ILE A 699 -2.32 9.99 25.63
N TYR A 700 -2.22 10.19 26.94
CA TYR A 700 -1.06 9.77 27.73
C TYR A 700 -0.86 8.25 27.70
N SER A 701 -1.91 7.48 27.99
CA SER A 701 -1.86 6.02 28.03
C SER A 701 -1.48 5.40 26.68
N ASN A 702 -2.07 5.87 25.58
CA ASN A 702 -1.74 5.37 24.23
C ASN A 702 -0.34 5.81 23.77
N THR A 703 0.09 7.04 24.08
CA THR A 703 1.46 7.49 23.78
C THR A 703 2.49 6.63 24.51
N ALA A 704 2.30 6.35 25.80
CA ALA A 704 3.19 5.49 26.56
C ALA A 704 3.24 4.06 26.01
N ALA A 705 2.16 3.54 25.42
CA ALA A 705 2.17 2.23 24.74
C ALA A 705 2.96 2.27 23.41
N LEU A 706 2.85 3.37 22.65
CA LEU A 706 3.56 3.55 21.37
C LEU A 706 5.07 3.76 21.52
N VAL A 707 5.52 4.34 22.64
CA VAL A 707 6.95 4.45 22.98
C VAL A 707 7.59 3.09 23.31
N GLY A 708 6.76 2.08 23.62
CA GLY A 708 7.20 0.76 24.06
C GLY A 708 7.32 0.72 25.58
N ARG A 709 6.45 -0.06 26.24
CA ARG A 709 6.50 -0.27 27.69
C ARG A 709 7.27 -1.53 28.01
N SER A 710 8.03 -1.50 29.11
CA SER A 710 8.63 -2.72 29.61
C SER A 710 7.58 -3.64 30.25
N ILE A 711 7.83 -4.95 30.24
CA ILE A 711 6.96 -5.93 30.90
C ILE A 711 7.09 -5.85 32.43
N HIS A 712 6.26 -6.60 33.16
CA HIS A 712 6.27 -6.54 34.62
C HIS A 712 7.63 -6.98 35.20
N PRO A 713 8.23 -6.28 36.19
CA PRO A 713 9.56 -6.60 36.72
C PRO A 713 9.75 -8.07 37.10
N ASN A 714 8.80 -8.68 37.79
CA ASN A 714 8.84 -10.10 38.17
C ASN A 714 8.94 -11.05 36.97
N GLN A 715 8.41 -10.68 35.79
CA GLN A 715 8.55 -11.47 34.56
C GLN A 715 9.96 -11.33 33.99
N ILE A 716 10.54 -10.13 34.01
CA ILE A 716 11.94 -9.90 33.62
C ILE A 716 12.87 -10.70 34.53
N GLU A 717 12.66 -10.63 35.84
CA GLU A 717 13.43 -11.39 36.83
C GLU A 717 13.32 -12.91 36.62
N ALA A 718 12.13 -13.43 36.33
CA ALA A 718 11.94 -14.85 36.00
C ALA A 718 12.68 -15.27 34.72
N ILE A 719 12.68 -14.41 33.68
CA ILE A 719 13.40 -14.65 32.42
C ILE A 719 14.92 -14.59 32.64
N ASN A 720 15.41 -13.60 33.40
CA ASN A 720 16.83 -13.43 33.72
C ASN A 720 17.34 -14.62 34.53
N ASN A 721 16.62 -15.02 35.60
CA ASN A 721 16.94 -16.22 36.37
C ASN A 721 16.99 -17.47 35.47
N ASP A 722 16.08 -17.63 34.51
CA ASP A 722 16.10 -18.77 33.59
C ASP A 722 17.30 -18.77 32.62
N LEU A 723 17.83 -17.61 32.28
CA LEU A 723 19.01 -17.43 31.44
C LEU A 723 20.32 -17.61 32.23
N GLU A 724 20.43 -16.98 33.40
CA GLU A 724 21.60 -17.08 34.30
C GLU A 724 21.80 -18.51 34.85
N ASN A 725 20.73 -19.32 34.90
CA ASN A 725 20.81 -20.74 35.26
C ASN A 725 21.30 -21.65 34.10
N ASP A 726 21.47 -21.16 32.86
CA ASP A 726 22.06 -21.96 31.79
C ASP A 726 23.59 -21.90 31.85
N ARG A 727 24.25 -23.06 31.95
CA ARG A 727 25.71 -23.20 32.06
C ARG A 727 26.50 -22.47 30.96
N MET A 728 25.91 -22.23 29.79
CA MET A 728 26.58 -21.50 28.71
C MET A 728 26.65 -19.99 28.95
N VAL A 729 25.78 -19.43 29.79
CA VAL A 729 25.71 -17.99 30.08
C VAL A 729 26.65 -17.65 31.24
N ARG A 730 27.55 -16.69 31.03
CA ARG A 730 28.41 -16.13 32.07
C ARG A 730 27.80 -14.89 32.72
N ALA A 731 27.17 -14.03 31.91
CA ALA A 731 26.49 -12.81 32.35
C ALA A 731 25.50 -12.32 31.28
N LEU A 732 24.56 -11.46 31.70
CA LEU A 732 23.59 -10.79 30.83
C LEU A 732 23.79 -9.27 30.87
N TYR A 733 23.62 -8.63 29.71
CA TYR A 733 23.77 -7.20 29.50
C TYR A 733 22.63 -6.67 28.60
N ASP A 734 22.45 -5.34 28.56
CA ASP A 734 21.44 -4.61 27.76
C ASP A 734 20.03 -5.25 27.69
N ILE A 735 19.53 -5.77 28.82
CA ILE A 735 18.28 -6.52 28.88
C ILE A 735 17.09 -5.60 28.61
N LYS A 736 16.36 -5.87 27.53
CA LYS A 736 15.21 -5.10 27.03
C LYS A 736 14.02 -6.02 26.76
N ALA A 737 13.04 -5.98 27.65
CA ALA A 737 11.80 -6.73 27.52
C ALA A 737 10.63 -5.75 27.31
N THR A 738 10.01 -5.75 26.13
CA THR A 738 9.00 -4.78 25.70
C THR A 738 7.69 -5.48 25.30
N ASP A 739 6.56 -4.97 25.78
CA ASP A 739 5.23 -5.43 25.36
C ASP A 739 4.88 -4.89 23.95
N MET A 740 4.47 -5.79 23.05
CA MET A 740 4.03 -5.48 21.68
C MET A 740 2.50 -5.43 21.53
N GLY A 741 1.78 -5.55 22.64
CA GLY A 741 0.34 -5.73 22.71
C GLY A 741 -0.09 -7.16 22.40
N SER A 742 -1.38 -7.43 22.60
CA SER A 742 -2.01 -8.75 22.35
C SER A 742 -1.29 -9.92 23.04
N GLN A 743 -0.83 -9.72 24.28
CA GLN A 743 -0.09 -10.72 25.08
C GLN A 743 1.19 -11.25 24.40
N SER A 744 1.83 -10.44 23.54
CA SER A 744 3.08 -10.80 22.87
C SER A 744 4.22 -9.88 23.29
N VAL A 745 5.30 -10.48 23.76
CA VAL A 745 6.48 -9.78 24.26
C VAL A 745 7.65 -9.96 23.31
N MET A 746 8.43 -8.90 23.16
CA MET A 746 9.77 -8.90 22.58
C MET A 746 10.79 -8.85 23.71
N PHE A 747 11.66 -9.86 23.78
CA PHE A 747 12.80 -9.90 24.68
C PHE A 747 14.08 -9.82 23.87
N LYS A 748 14.94 -8.85 24.21
CA LYS A 748 16.31 -8.74 23.71
C LYS A 748 17.27 -8.72 24.90
N ALA A 749 18.40 -9.40 24.77
CA ALA A 749 19.53 -9.27 25.70
C ALA A 749 20.86 -9.49 24.98
N GLU A 750 21.90 -8.82 25.46
CA GLU A 750 23.29 -9.15 25.17
C GLU A 750 23.74 -10.24 26.17
N VAL A 751 24.44 -11.26 25.69
CA VAL A 751 24.78 -12.47 26.46
C VAL A 751 26.28 -12.72 26.35
N ASP A 752 26.98 -12.65 27.49
CA ASP A 752 28.36 -13.12 27.58
C ASP A 752 28.34 -14.65 27.75
N ILE A 753 28.99 -15.35 26.84
CA ILE A 753 28.98 -16.81 26.74
C ILE A 753 30.30 -17.38 27.29
N ASP A 754 30.23 -18.44 28.12
CA ASP A 754 31.47 -19.09 28.56
C ASP A 754 32.11 -19.92 27.45
N GLY A 755 33.08 -19.30 26.76
CA GLY A 755 33.90 -19.95 25.75
C GLY A 755 34.55 -21.27 26.18
N ARG A 756 34.76 -21.50 27.49
CA ARG A 756 35.24 -22.80 28.01
C ARG A 756 34.18 -23.89 27.92
N GLU A 757 32.92 -23.56 28.22
CA GLU A 757 31.79 -24.49 28.13
C GLU A 757 31.36 -24.72 26.68
N ILE A 758 31.43 -23.69 25.82
CA ILE A 758 31.30 -23.87 24.36
C ILE A 758 32.37 -24.81 23.82
N THR A 759 33.64 -24.59 24.19
CA THR A 759 34.74 -25.46 23.76
C THR A 759 34.55 -26.88 24.28
N ARG A 760 34.07 -27.07 25.51
CA ARG A 760 33.72 -28.39 26.05
C ARG A 760 32.59 -29.04 25.24
N SER A 761 31.51 -28.33 24.93
CA SER A 761 30.40 -28.86 24.13
C SER A 761 30.72 -29.05 22.65
N TYR A 762 31.83 -28.49 22.17
CA TYR A 762 32.44 -28.85 20.90
C TYR A 762 33.26 -30.14 21.02
N LEU A 763 34.14 -30.25 22.02
CA LEU A 763 34.97 -31.44 22.28
C LEU A 763 34.14 -32.70 22.58
N GLU A 764 32.99 -32.58 23.26
CA GLU A 764 32.04 -33.68 23.51
C GLU A 764 31.50 -34.35 22.23
N ARG A 765 31.63 -33.68 21.08
CA ARG A 765 31.21 -34.20 19.76
C ARG A 765 32.36 -34.73 18.92
N LEU A 766 33.58 -34.64 19.41
CA LEU A 766 34.79 -35.13 18.75
C LEU A 766 35.31 -36.39 19.43
N ASP A 767 35.90 -37.28 18.63
CA ASP A 767 36.78 -38.32 19.14
C ASP A 767 38.12 -37.67 19.54
N ILE A 768 38.37 -37.61 20.84
CA ILE A 768 39.56 -37.00 21.42
C ILE A 768 40.82 -37.78 21.03
N GLU A 769 40.75 -39.10 20.83
CA GLU A 769 41.91 -39.88 20.37
C GLU A 769 42.27 -39.57 18.92
N LEU A 770 41.27 -39.41 18.05
CA LEU A 770 41.51 -38.99 16.67
C LEU A 770 42.07 -37.56 16.61
N LEU A 771 41.55 -36.65 17.43
CA LEU A 771 42.07 -35.28 17.54
C LEU A 771 43.53 -35.26 18.02
N LEU A 772 43.86 -36.08 19.02
CA LEU A 772 45.22 -36.21 19.55
C LEU A 772 46.18 -36.81 18.50
N LYS A 773 45.72 -37.78 17.70
CA LYS A 773 46.44 -38.31 16.53
C LYS A 773 46.57 -37.29 15.38
N GLU A 774 45.65 -36.33 15.25
CA GLU A 774 45.74 -35.21 14.30
C GLU A 774 46.80 -34.21 14.78
N ILE A 775 46.78 -33.82 16.06
CA ILE A 775 47.77 -32.93 16.69
C ILE A 775 49.19 -33.52 16.61
N GLN A 776 49.36 -34.82 16.87
CA GLN A 776 50.66 -35.50 16.77
C GLN A 776 51.29 -35.49 15.35
N LYS A 777 50.51 -35.17 14.31
CA LYS A 777 50.97 -35.07 12.92
C LYS A 777 51.31 -33.64 12.50
N ILE A 778 51.12 -32.65 13.37
CA ILE A 778 51.43 -31.25 13.08
C ILE A 778 52.94 -31.03 13.26
N ASP A 779 53.64 -30.91 12.14
CA ASP A 779 55.09 -30.72 12.04
C ASP A 779 55.51 -29.32 11.55
N THR A 780 54.59 -28.56 10.95
CA THR A 780 54.84 -27.20 10.44
C THR A 780 53.91 -26.14 11.04
N ASN A 781 54.37 -24.89 11.05
CA ASN A 781 53.57 -23.74 11.48
C ASN A 781 52.31 -23.55 10.62
N GLU A 782 52.38 -23.81 9.31
CA GLU A 782 51.23 -23.71 8.41
C GLU A 782 50.17 -24.79 8.74
N SER A 783 50.58 -26.02 9.06
CA SER A 783 49.69 -27.07 9.54
C SER A 783 49.02 -26.72 10.87
N LEU A 784 49.74 -26.06 11.80
CA LEU A 784 49.18 -25.59 13.07
C LEU A 784 48.16 -24.47 12.87
N GLU A 785 48.44 -23.52 11.97
CA GLU A 785 47.53 -22.42 11.63
C GLU A 785 46.24 -22.95 11.02
N ILE A 786 46.33 -23.88 10.05
CA ILE A 786 45.17 -24.55 9.44
C ILE A 786 44.33 -25.29 10.50
N PHE A 787 44.98 -26.01 11.43
CA PHE A 787 44.30 -26.70 12.53
C PHE A 787 43.54 -25.71 13.42
N LEU A 788 44.18 -24.63 13.87
CA LEU A 788 43.55 -23.62 14.72
C LEU A 788 42.40 -22.90 14.01
N LEU A 789 42.53 -22.58 12.72
CA LEU A 789 41.46 -21.98 11.93
C LEU A 789 40.26 -22.93 11.76
N LYS A 790 40.50 -24.20 11.42
CA LYS A 790 39.48 -25.27 11.29
C LYS A 790 38.68 -25.44 12.59
N HIS A 791 39.36 -25.53 13.73
CA HIS A 791 38.70 -25.71 15.02
C HIS A 791 38.07 -24.40 15.55
N GLY A 792 38.67 -23.24 15.28
CA GLY A 792 38.11 -21.92 15.60
C GLY A 792 36.76 -21.66 14.90
N GLU A 793 36.66 -21.94 13.60
CA GLU A 793 35.39 -21.86 12.85
C GLU A 793 34.30 -22.71 13.51
N LYS A 794 34.64 -23.95 13.90
CA LYS A 794 33.69 -24.90 14.50
C LYS A 794 33.30 -24.55 15.94
N VAL A 795 34.15 -23.86 16.68
CA VAL A 795 33.80 -23.28 17.99
C VAL A 795 32.80 -22.14 17.82
N VAL A 796 32.99 -21.25 16.83
CA VAL A 796 32.03 -20.17 16.52
C VAL A 796 30.70 -20.72 16.01
N ASP A 797 30.70 -21.74 15.14
CA ASP A 797 29.48 -22.47 14.74
C ASP A 797 28.71 -23.01 15.97
N ARG A 798 29.45 -23.47 17.00
CA ARG A 798 28.87 -24.03 18.21
C ARG A 798 28.19 -22.99 19.08
N VAL A 799 28.73 -21.76 19.16
CA VAL A 799 28.10 -20.61 19.86
C VAL A 799 26.69 -20.40 19.31
N GLY A 800 26.55 -20.27 17.98
CA GLY A 800 25.24 -20.13 17.34
C GLY A 800 24.27 -21.23 17.75
N ALA A 801 24.67 -22.50 17.60
CA ALA A 801 23.83 -23.64 17.94
C ALA A 801 23.40 -23.72 19.42
N GLU A 802 24.17 -23.13 20.35
CA GLU A 802 23.77 -23.01 21.76
C GLU A 802 22.78 -21.88 22.01
N ILE A 803 22.92 -20.72 21.34
CA ILE A 803 21.89 -19.65 21.37
C ILE A 803 20.54 -20.20 20.92
N ASP A 804 20.50 -20.97 19.82
CA ASP A 804 19.27 -21.64 19.35
C ASP A 804 18.64 -22.51 20.44
N ARG A 805 19.46 -23.21 21.25
CA ARG A 805 18.98 -24.04 22.36
C ARG A 805 18.39 -23.17 23.46
N ILE A 806 19.10 -22.12 23.86
CA ILE A 806 18.69 -21.19 24.92
C ILE A 806 17.38 -20.49 24.54
N GLU A 807 17.29 -19.88 23.36
CA GLU A 807 16.07 -19.24 22.87
C GLU A 807 14.86 -20.18 22.85
N ARG A 808 15.02 -21.39 22.30
CA ARG A 808 13.93 -22.38 22.24
C ARG A 808 13.50 -22.85 23.64
N ASN A 809 14.44 -22.96 24.58
CA ASN A 809 14.12 -23.29 25.96
C ASN A 809 13.39 -22.13 26.66
N LEU A 810 13.82 -20.89 26.42
CA LEU A 810 13.19 -19.68 26.97
C LEU A 810 11.75 -19.53 26.49
N ARG A 811 11.50 -19.66 25.18
CA ARG A 811 10.15 -19.62 24.58
C ARG A 811 9.24 -20.77 25.06
N LYS A 812 9.82 -21.94 25.41
CA LYS A 812 9.07 -23.06 26.01
C LYS A 812 8.66 -22.80 27.46
N LYS A 813 9.53 -22.16 28.25
CA LYS A 813 9.22 -21.76 29.64
C LYS A 813 8.28 -20.56 29.71
N HIS A 814 8.43 -19.62 28.77
CA HIS A 814 7.69 -18.35 28.71
C HIS A 814 6.95 -18.21 27.37
N PRO A 815 5.76 -18.84 27.18
CA PRO A 815 5.05 -18.86 25.90
C PRO A 815 4.61 -17.49 25.35
N TYR A 816 4.58 -16.46 26.20
CA TYR A 816 4.28 -15.08 25.85
C TYR A 816 5.46 -14.35 25.16
N LEU A 817 6.68 -14.91 25.25
CA LEU A 817 7.86 -14.44 24.51
C LEU A 817 7.74 -14.86 23.03
N ARG A 818 7.15 -13.98 22.23
CA ARG A 818 6.96 -14.21 20.79
C ARG A 818 8.25 -13.96 20.00
N HIS A 819 8.98 -12.92 20.38
CA HIS A 819 10.27 -12.57 19.81
C HIS A 819 11.31 -12.61 20.93
N VAL A 820 12.32 -13.46 20.75
CA VAL A 820 13.52 -13.53 21.60
C VAL A 820 14.70 -13.30 20.67
N ASP A 821 15.58 -12.40 21.05
CA ASP A 821 16.78 -12.03 20.30
C ASP A 821 17.95 -11.97 21.29
N LEU A 822 18.92 -12.87 21.14
CA LEU A 822 20.08 -12.98 22.03
C LEU A 822 21.35 -12.68 21.24
N GLU A 823 21.92 -11.51 21.49
CA GLU A 823 23.16 -11.07 20.86
C GLU A 823 24.36 -11.53 21.70
N VAL A 824 25.43 -12.01 21.07
CA VAL A 824 26.66 -12.42 21.77
C VAL A 824 27.65 -11.27 21.78
N LEU A 825 28.28 -11.06 22.93
CA LEU A 825 29.36 -10.09 23.15
C LEU A 825 30.73 -10.56 22.63
#